data_AF-A0A933ZBV5-F1
#
_entry.id   AF-A0A933ZBV5-F1
#
_cell.length_a   1.000
_cell.length_b   1.000
_cell.length_c   1.000
_cell.angle_alpha   90.00
_cell.angle_beta   90.00
_cell.angle_gamma   90.00
#
_symmetry.space_group_name_H-M   'P 1'
#
loop_
_entity.id
_entity.type
_entity.pdbx_description
1 polymer ?
#
loop_
_entity_poly.entity_id
_entity_poly.type
_entity_poly.pdbx_seq_one_letter_code
_entity_poly.pdbx_strand_id
1 'polypeptide(L)'
;MNQRPLSSAVRFLSAVLCFAALFVVSRAASAATTITGGNVINQTWTAANSPYIVQGDITVPSGAFLTIQAGTVVQFASTDGQASGLDTARVEMTIKGSLTISGTTGSQVVLQAQSGSTASLWYGVVIDAAATSATISGTTIQNAVYGVRSAATAAATPALTDCLIQTNSTGASVTAGTPTFTRVTFTTNSTGLSATTAGNPTVSDSIFRLNTSYGLNINATSGTVAVTGTTIHSNGSYGIYFGSSAACVVNVKNSIITNQTSYGVYRSGSNTVNVTYCDVWGNPTNFYNVSAGTGSFSANPIYVDPSTNLRLTSNSPARFAAENGTSDIGALAFVNDPTPGLYGTLWDGKQLAVTGSPYTVPGDLTIPVGKTLTIDPGVTLSFATTDNMAAGTDTARAELIVKGSLAASGAKTSLITFGSAGSNASSWYGIDVQPGGVATLLYAVSEKAVYGMRYNSTASGSSVKSTTFRTNSTGVSLMDGALELDGIAVTGNSTGVSATAKGAPNVTNALVYSNSSYGFNINTTLSGSAISITNSTVYSNGSYGLYFGSSAVAAVTVKNSIITNQTSYGVYRSGSNTVTVTYSDVWGNPTNYYNVSAGAGTITQNPNYVSAPTNLKLQSSSVCIDSGTATGAPNHDFEGVARPLNGDGINGSEFDMGAYEYAAASFCGDGIQNVGETCDDGPANGTYNHCKADCSGMGPRCGDSTTNGPEQCDDGNTSNSDDCTNACLNPTCGDGFTWAGHEECDDANASNTDGCVQNCKTAKCGDTFVQAGVEQCDDGNIINTDACIGGCLSATCGDGYVQTGVEQCDDGNTINNDGCSNTCKTPTCGDGIQQPGEDCDDGNADNTDACPASCKNAACGDGFKWAGQEECDDGNTSNTDSCVTACKTAICGDGYTHTGVEACDDGNKVDTDSCTNNCTIPGCGDGVQQPGEQCDDGNMDNTDACLNTCLNASCGDGFVRAGVEICDDGNADNTDGCTTACQLPACGDGFVHAGDEECDDGNTSNTDDCVTGCKNAKCGDSHVWAGHEGCDDGNTVDNDGCNNQCKVPGCGDGVQGPNEQCDDGNSDNTDGCLNTCVKASCGDGYVWAGHEQCDDSNVKSGDGCDALCQSESSPDGGTGGKAGSGGDSGAETSTGGGAGKGGGQTGGNGGSGGATAGSGGSEEDGGVAGEAGSSPFTPGSGDSGGCGCRTASNSGGIGAWLVLGLALAAGARRLRRRVTR
;
A
#
# COMPACT_ATOMS: atom_id res chain seq x y z
N MET A 1 -48.97 -45.25 -23.94
CA MET A 1 -50.17 -46.06 -23.61
C MET A 1 -50.04 -46.50 -22.16
N ASN A 2 -51.15 -46.55 -21.41
CA ASN A 2 -51.32 -47.21 -20.09
C ASN A 2 -50.40 -46.80 -18.92
N GLN A 3 -50.77 -46.89 -17.64
CA GLN A 3 -52.05 -46.72 -16.92
C GLN A 3 -51.70 -46.32 -15.45
N ARG A 4 -52.70 -45.97 -14.62
CA ARG A 4 -52.57 -45.63 -13.17
C ARG A 4 -52.56 -46.94 -12.31
N PRO A 5 -52.51 -47.00 -10.93
CA PRO A 5 -52.78 -45.91 -9.95
C PRO A 5 -52.14 -45.93 -8.51
N LEU A 6 -52.45 -44.89 -7.74
CA LEU A 6 -52.83 -44.83 -6.29
C LEU A 6 -51.86 -45.11 -5.10
N SER A 7 -51.72 -44.05 -4.26
CA SER A 7 -52.06 -43.97 -2.81
C SER A 7 -50.99 -43.93 -1.71
N SER A 8 -51.29 -43.12 -0.68
CA SER A 8 -50.82 -43.06 0.74
C SER A 8 -49.30 -42.94 1.03
N ALA A 9 -48.74 -42.03 1.84
CA ALA A 9 -49.15 -41.25 3.04
C ALA A 9 -48.85 -41.91 4.43
N VAL A 10 -48.54 -41.03 5.40
CA VAL A 10 -48.36 -41.24 6.86
C VAL A 10 -46.95 -41.68 7.35
N ARG A 11 -46.50 -41.04 8.46
CA ARG A 11 -45.26 -41.23 9.26
C ARG A 11 -43.99 -40.60 8.64
N PHE A 12 -43.12 -39.90 9.37
CA PHE A 12 -42.99 -39.73 10.83
C PHE A 12 -43.27 -38.30 11.34
N LEU A 13 -43.81 -38.19 12.56
CA LEU A 13 -43.96 -36.96 13.34
C LEU A 13 -43.73 -37.31 14.82
N SER A 14 -42.50 -37.14 15.33
CA SER A 14 -42.11 -37.17 16.76
C SER A 14 -40.59 -36.99 16.90
N ALA A 15 -40.12 -35.78 17.26
CA ALA A 15 -38.72 -35.54 17.67
C ALA A 15 -38.47 -34.16 18.33
N VAL A 16 -39.17 -33.09 17.91
CA VAL A 16 -38.88 -31.71 18.37
C VAL A 16 -40.07 -31.15 19.16
N LEU A 17 -40.26 -31.63 20.38
CA LEU A 17 -41.39 -31.23 21.24
C LEU A 17 -41.06 -31.28 22.75
N CYS A 18 -39.85 -30.83 23.13
CA CYS A 18 -39.40 -30.75 24.54
C CYS A 18 -38.51 -29.54 24.91
N PHE A 19 -38.12 -28.66 23.97
CA PHE A 19 -37.32 -27.44 24.26
C PHE A 19 -37.98 -26.19 23.67
N ALA A 20 -39.24 -25.96 24.06
CA ALA A 20 -40.05 -24.80 23.68
C ALA A 20 -40.73 -24.14 24.90
N ALA A 21 -40.04 -24.16 26.05
CA ALA A 21 -40.43 -23.50 27.29
C ALA A 21 -39.17 -22.94 27.96
N LEU A 22 -39.27 -21.75 28.57
CA LEU A 22 -38.13 -20.95 29.09
C LEU A 22 -37.04 -20.68 28.03
N PHE A 23 -37.33 -19.95 26.94
CA PHE A 23 -37.16 -18.49 26.96
C PHE A 23 -38.09 -17.80 25.95
N VAL A 24 -39.38 -17.67 26.29
CA VAL A 24 -40.25 -16.70 25.63
C VAL A 24 -39.96 -15.33 26.25
N VAL A 25 -38.86 -14.70 25.84
CA VAL A 25 -38.78 -13.24 25.90
C VAL A 25 -39.90 -12.74 25.00
N SER A 26 -40.90 -12.10 25.58
CA SER A 26 -42.02 -11.57 24.82
C SER A 26 -41.52 -10.45 23.91
N ARG A 27 -41.26 -10.76 22.64
CA ARG A 27 -41.28 -9.74 21.58
C ARG A 27 -42.61 -9.02 21.70
N ALA A 28 -42.57 -7.78 22.20
CA ALA A 28 -43.75 -6.95 22.28
C ALA A 28 -44.32 -6.83 20.88
N ALA A 29 -45.58 -7.22 20.70
CA ALA A 29 -46.29 -7.03 19.45
C ALA A 29 -46.71 -5.56 19.35
N SER A 30 -45.73 -4.68 19.09
CA SER A 30 -45.96 -3.27 18.85
C SER A 30 -46.99 -3.10 17.75
N ALA A 31 -48.15 -2.54 18.11
CA ALA A 31 -49.21 -2.27 17.16
C ALA A 31 -48.81 -1.06 16.31
N ALA A 32 -49.04 -1.13 15.00
CA ALA A 32 -48.73 -0.03 14.10
C ALA A 32 -49.53 1.24 14.46
N THR A 33 -48.84 2.33 14.77
CA THR A 33 -49.45 3.57 15.23
C THR A 33 -50.00 4.36 14.03
N THR A 34 -51.31 4.30 13.81
CA THR A 34 -51.95 5.02 12.69
C THR A 34 -52.14 6.50 13.02
N ILE A 35 -51.57 7.37 12.18
CA ILE A 35 -51.72 8.83 12.21
C ILE A 35 -52.60 9.24 11.02
N THR A 36 -53.83 9.71 11.28
CA THR A 36 -54.80 10.09 10.24
C THR A 36 -54.48 11.45 9.56
N GLY A 37 -53.34 12.05 9.89
CA GLY A 37 -52.97 13.42 9.53
C GLY A 37 -53.50 14.48 10.51
N GLY A 38 -53.27 15.75 10.18
CA GLY A 38 -53.58 16.92 11.01
C GLY A 38 -52.37 17.48 11.78
N ASN A 39 -52.64 18.24 12.84
CA ASN A 39 -51.59 18.89 13.63
C ASN A 39 -50.91 17.90 14.60
N VAL A 40 -49.60 17.72 14.46
CA VAL A 40 -48.73 17.00 15.40
C VAL A 40 -48.14 18.02 16.37
N ILE A 41 -48.56 17.97 17.63
CA ILE A 41 -48.20 18.95 18.66
C ILE A 41 -47.45 18.24 19.79
N ASN A 42 -46.19 18.61 20.00
CA ASN A 42 -45.34 18.23 21.14
C ASN A 42 -45.27 16.72 21.37
N GLN A 43 -44.98 15.97 20.29
CA GLN A 43 -44.90 14.52 20.32
C GLN A 43 -43.46 14.03 20.26
N THR A 44 -43.22 12.88 20.88
CA THR A 44 -42.01 12.07 20.66
C THR A 44 -42.43 10.72 20.09
N TRP A 45 -41.84 10.33 18.96
CA TRP A 45 -42.07 9.07 18.29
C TRP A 45 -40.90 8.11 18.53
N THR A 46 -41.20 6.85 18.83
CA THR A 46 -40.23 5.89 19.37
C THR A 46 -40.36 4.50 18.73
N ALA A 47 -39.26 3.75 18.68
CA ALA A 47 -39.24 2.40 18.11
C ALA A 47 -40.29 1.45 18.73
N ALA A 48 -40.62 1.62 20.01
CA ALA A 48 -41.63 0.83 20.72
C ALA A 48 -43.06 0.94 20.14
N ASN A 49 -43.37 2.02 19.41
CA ASN A 49 -44.67 2.29 18.79
C ASN A 49 -44.62 2.24 17.24
N SER A 50 -43.47 1.82 16.70
CA SER A 50 -43.18 1.69 15.27
C SER A 50 -43.86 0.43 14.68
N PRO A 51 -44.31 0.43 13.40
CA PRO A 51 -44.27 1.55 12.46
C PRO A 51 -45.38 2.58 12.71
N TYR A 52 -45.03 3.86 12.53
CA TYR A 52 -46.00 4.95 12.44
C TYR A 52 -46.55 5.03 11.02
N ILE A 53 -47.86 4.84 10.83
CA ILE A 53 -48.51 4.83 9.51
C ILE A 53 -49.29 6.13 9.31
N VAL A 54 -48.78 7.02 8.47
CA VAL A 54 -49.33 8.34 8.20
C VAL A 54 -50.24 8.29 6.95
N GLN A 55 -51.55 8.47 7.15
CA GLN A 55 -52.59 8.31 6.11
C GLN A 55 -53.10 9.62 5.49
N GLY A 56 -52.64 10.76 6.01
CA GLY A 56 -52.99 12.09 5.52
C GLY A 56 -51.97 13.10 6.03
N ASP A 57 -51.91 14.28 5.42
CA ASP A 57 -50.89 15.30 5.70
C ASP A 57 -50.70 15.59 7.19
N ILE A 58 -49.45 15.65 7.66
CA ILE A 58 -49.13 16.08 9.03
C ILE A 58 -48.45 17.44 9.03
N THR A 59 -48.88 18.31 9.95
CA THR A 59 -48.23 19.61 10.20
C THR A 59 -47.73 19.68 11.64
N VAL A 60 -46.46 20.00 11.85
CA VAL A 60 -45.95 20.47 13.14
C VAL A 60 -46.10 21.99 13.16
N PRO A 61 -47.07 22.58 13.90
CA PRO A 61 -47.32 24.01 13.84
C PRO A 61 -46.22 24.81 14.55
N SER A 62 -46.16 26.12 14.27
CA SER A 62 -45.18 27.01 14.92
C SER A 62 -45.39 27.06 16.44
N GLY A 63 -44.30 27.01 17.20
CA GLY A 63 -44.32 26.86 18.66
C GLY A 63 -44.55 25.43 19.17
N ALA A 64 -44.66 24.43 18.29
CA ALA A 64 -44.72 23.01 18.66
C ALA A 64 -43.48 22.23 18.16
N PHE A 65 -43.24 21.06 18.74
CA PHE A 65 -42.16 20.15 18.32
C PHE A 65 -42.65 18.75 17.91
N LEU A 66 -41.81 18.08 17.12
CA LEU A 66 -41.84 16.63 16.93
C LEU A 66 -40.42 16.08 17.03
N THR A 67 -40.23 15.11 17.93
CA THR A 67 -38.99 14.33 18.06
C THR A 67 -39.21 12.91 17.53
N ILE A 68 -38.27 12.36 16.77
CA ILE A 68 -38.30 10.97 16.29
C ILE A 68 -36.99 10.29 16.70
N GLN A 69 -37.08 9.28 17.57
CA GLN A 69 -35.93 8.58 18.14
C GLN A 69 -35.41 7.44 17.25
N ALA A 70 -34.16 7.03 17.47
CA ALA A 70 -33.48 5.92 16.82
C ALA A 70 -34.34 4.65 16.67
N GLY A 71 -34.14 3.92 15.57
CA GLY A 71 -34.88 2.70 15.23
C GLY A 71 -36.36 2.90 14.84
N THR A 72 -36.88 4.13 14.83
CA THR A 72 -38.28 4.39 14.45
C THR A 72 -38.48 4.34 12.93
N VAL A 73 -39.47 3.58 12.49
CA VAL A 73 -39.93 3.54 11.08
C VAL A 73 -41.22 4.34 10.96
N VAL A 74 -41.28 5.22 9.96
CA VAL A 74 -42.46 6.00 9.57
C VAL A 74 -42.81 5.67 8.13
N GLN A 75 -44.09 5.36 7.89
CA GLN A 75 -44.63 4.91 6.62
C GLN A 75 -45.73 5.85 6.15
N PHE A 76 -45.51 6.53 5.02
CA PHE A 76 -46.44 7.49 4.44
C PHE A 76 -47.31 6.82 3.36
N ALA A 77 -48.64 7.01 3.44
CA ALA A 77 -49.58 6.46 2.46
C ALA A 77 -49.37 7.10 1.07
N SER A 78 -49.56 6.29 0.01
CA SER A 78 -49.33 6.73 -1.37
C SER A 78 -50.48 7.54 -1.98
N THR A 79 -51.48 7.90 -1.18
CA THR A 79 -52.63 8.73 -1.50
C THR A 79 -52.98 9.53 -0.26
N ASP A 80 -53.06 10.86 -0.35
CA ASP A 80 -53.50 11.68 0.78
C ASP A 80 -55.01 11.50 1.04
N GLY A 81 -55.37 11.15 2.28
CA GLY A 81 -56.75 11.04 2.74
C GLY A 81 -57.45 12.37 3.05
N GLN A 82 -56.73 13.50 3.09
CA GLN A 82 -57.28 14.83 3.40
C GLN A 82 -57.49 15.72 2.16
N ALA A 83 -56.79 15.43 1.06
CA ALA A 83 -56.65 16.22 -0.16
C ALA A 83 -56.17 17.66 0.11
N SER A 84 -55.08 17.83 0.87
CA SER A 84 -54.60 19.13 1.36
C SER A 84 -53.12 19.44 1.03
N GLY A 85 -52.39 20.12 1.93
CA GLY A 85 -50.95 20.35 1.79
C GLY A 85 -50.52 21.19 0.58
N LEU A 86 -49.27 20.98 0.13
CA LEU A 86 -48.72 21.49 -1.12
C LEU A 86 -48.95 20.52 -2.30
N ASP A 87 -49.31 19.27 -2.02
CA ASP A 87 -49.60 18.21 -3.01
C ASP A 87 -50.86 17.44 -2.58
N THR A 88 -52.02 17.91 -3.04
CA THR A 88 -53.35 17.38 -2.69
C THR A 88 -53.63 15.94 -3.18
N ALA A 89 -52.60 15.19 -3.59
CA ALA A 89 -52.68 13.80 -3.97
C ALA A 89 -51.80 12.88 -3.10
N ARG A 90 -50.81 13.41 -2.36
CA ARG A 90 -49.77 12.62 -1.67
C ARG A 90 -49.39 13.22 -0.33
N VAL A 91 -49.41 12.39 0.69
CA VAL A 91 -49.12 12.77 2.08
C VAL A 91 -47.80 13.55 2.19
N GLU A 92 -47.86 14.74 2.79
CA GLU A 92 -46.70 15.55 3.18
C GLU A 92 -46.47 15.61 4.69
N MET A 93 -45.23 15.89 5.08
CA MET A 93 -44.82 16.15 6.47
C MET A 93 -44.28 17.57 6.60
N THR A 94 -45.16 18.52 6.95
CA THR A 94 -44.88 19.96 6.94
C THR A 94 -44.48 20.49 8.31
N ILE A 95 -43.26 21.05 8.41
CA ILE A 95 -42.66 21.55 9.64
C ILE A 95 -42.69 23.07 9.66
N LYS A 96 -43.50 23.64 10.56
CA LYS A 96 -43.61 25.08 10.89
C LYS A 96 -43.19 25.40 12.33
N GLY A 97 -42.99 24.38 13.16
CA GLY A 97 -42.31 24.45 14.44
C GLY A 97 -40.92 23.83 14.35
N SER A 98 -40.58 22.97 15.31
CA SER A 98 -39.29 22.29 15.40
C SER A 98 -39.39 20.79 15.08
N LEU A 99 -38.44 20.28 14.29
CA LEU A 99 -38.24 18.86 14.03
C LEU A 99 -36.87 18.40 14.56
N THR A 100 -36.85 17.28 15.26
CA THR A 100 -35.62 16.59 15.66
C THR A 100 -35.73 15.11 15.33
N ILE A 101 -34.84 14.59 14.49
CA ILE A 101 -34.74 13.17 14.20
C ILE A 101 -33.34 12.71 14.63
N SER A 102 -33.31 11.74 15.55
CA SER A 102 -32.11 11.29 16.25
C SER A 102 -31.87 9.80 15.99
N GLY A 103 -31.61 9.46 14.73
CA GLY A 103 -31.12 8.13 14.34
C GLY A 103 -29.61 7.99 14.53
N THR A 104 -29.12 6.76 14.57
CA THR A 104 -27.70 6.41 14.61
C THR A 104 -27.37 5.40 13.51
N THR A 105 -26.09 5.14 13.23
CA THR A 105 -25.66 4.10 12.28
C THR A 105 -26.19 2.71 12.64
N GLY A 106 -26.14 2.33 13.92
CA GLY A 106 -26.67 1.06 14.43
C GLY A 106 -28.19 1.02 14.64
N SER A 107 -28.89 2.16 14.57
CA SER A 107 -30.36 2.23 14.71
C SER A 107 -30.93 3.46 13.99
N GLN A 108 -30.91 3.40 12.67
CA GLN A 108 -31.41 4.48 11.83
C GLN A 108 -32.91 4.73 12.00
N VAL A 109 -33.32 5.97 11.79
CA VAL A 109 -34.73 6.30 11.53
C VAL A 109 -35.02 6.08 10.05
N VAL A 110 -36.19 5.53 9.71
CA VAL A 110 -36.57 5.25 8.31
C VAL A 110 -37.86 5.96 7.95
N LEU A 111 -37.79 6.92 7.01
CA LEU A 111 -38.93 7.63 6.44
C LEU A 111 -39.18 7.10 5.01
N GLN A 112 -40.27 6.36 4.81
CA GLN A 112 -40.52 5.64 3.56
C GLN A 112 -42.00 5.64 3.13
N ALA A 113 -42.27 5.19 1.91
CA ALA A 113 -43.63 4.86 1.51
C ALA A 113 -44.18 3.65 2.28
N GLN A 114 -45.49 3.63 2.55
CA GLN A 114 -46.21 2.50 3.15
C GLN A 114 -46.31 1.30 2.20
N SER A 115 -46.33 1.54 0.88
CA SER A 115 -46.37 0.48 -0.13
C SER A 115 -45.79 0.96 -1.46
N GLY A 116 -45.16 0.05 -2.20
CA GLY A 116 -44.39 0.35 -3.41
C GLY A 116 -42.92 0.64 -3.12
N SER A 117 -42.09 0.64 -4.17
CA SER A 117 -40.63 0.76 -4.08
C SER A 117 -40.02 1.80 -5.04
N THR A 118 -40.86 2.55 -5.76
CA THR A 118 -40.43 3.62 -6.68
C THR A 118 -40.30 4.95 -5.96
N ALA A 119 -39.78 5.97 -6.65
CA ALA A 119 -39.87 7.36 -6.23
C ALA A 119 -41.32 7.92 -6.34
N SER A 120 -41.54 9.14 -5.85
CA SER A 120 -42.77 9.92 -6.00
C SER A 120 -44.04 9.32 -5.38
N LEU A 121 -43.93 8.38 -4.44
CA LEU A 121 -45.07 7.71 -3.80
C LEU A 121 -45.70 8.56 -2.69
N TRP A 122 -44.90 9.28 -1.90
CA TRP A 122 -45.35 10.30 -0.94
C TRP A 122 -44.64 11.63 -1.24
N TYR A 123 -45.09 12.77 -0.70
CA TYR A 123 -44.55 14.07 -1.12
C TYR A 123 -43.13 14.31 -0.59
N GLY A 124 -42.96 14.23 0.74
CA GLY A 124 -41.67 14.44 1.40
C GLY A 124 -41.76 15.10 2.78
N VAL A 125 -40.59 15.29 3.41
CA VAL A 125 -40.44 16.19 4.56
C VAL A 125 -40.30 17.62 4.04
N VAL A 126 -41.23 18.49 4.40
CA VAL A 126 -41.26 19.90 3.99
C VAL A 126 -40.90 20.78 5.18
N ILE A 127 -39.73 21.43 5.14
CA ILE A 127 -39.39 22.47 6.12
C ILE A 127 -39.89 23.82 5.58
N ASP A 128 -40.89 24.38 6.24
CA ASP A 128 -41.54 25.63 5.85
C ASP A 128 -40.65 26.85 6.15
N ALA A 129 -40.95 27.99 5.51
CA ALA A 129 -40.27 29.26 5.79
C ALA A 129 -40.44 29.74 7.24
N ALA A 130 -41.50 29.31 7.92
CA ALA A 130 -41.83 29.64 9.31
C ALA A 130 -41.31 28.64 10.37
N ALA A 131 -40.57 27.59 9.97
CA ALA A 131 -39.96 26.64 10.90
C ALA A 131 -39.05 27.33 11.95
N THR A 132 -38.86 26.68 13.10
CA THR A 132 -37.96 27.16 14.18
C THR A 132 -36.68 26.33 14.30
N SER A 133 -36.70 25.03 13.97
CA SER A 133 -35.49 24.22 13.78
C SER A 133 -35.80 22.92 13.03
N ALA A 134 -34.80 22.34 12.36
CA ALA A 134 -34.92 21.05 11.70
C ALA A 134 -33.58 20.31 11.70
N THR A 135 -33.38 19.41 12.67
CA THR A 135 -32.17 18.56 12.76
C THR A 135 -32.55 17.13 12.42
N ILE A 136 -31.84 16.53 11.47
CA ILE A 136 -32.10 15.16 11.01
C ILE A 136 -30.76 14.40 10.97
N SER A 137 -30.58 13.48 11.91
CA SER A 137 -29.39 12.63 12.01
C SER A 137 -29.71 11.15 11.76
N GLY A 138 -28.77 10.40 11.19
CA GLY A 138 -28.84 8.94 11.06
C GLY A 138 -30.13 8.41 10.43
N THR A 139 -30.62 9.08 9.39
CA THR A 139 -31.95 8.84 8.82
C THR A 139 -31.88 8.36 7.37
N THR A 140 -32.56 7.25 7.07
CA THR A 140 -32.89 6.84 5.70
C THR A 140 -34.18 7.53 5.25
N ILE A 141 -34.16 8.26 4.12
CA ILE A 141 -35.34 8.91 3.53
C ILE A 141 -35.52 8.45 2.08
N GLN A 142 -36.66 7.84 1.78
CA GLN A 142 -36.86 7.17 0.49
C GLN A 142 -38.29 7.17 -0.05
N ASN A 143 -38.40 6.91 -1.35
CA ASN A 143 -39.64 6.78 -2.13
C ASN A 143 -40.46 8.09 -2.30
N ALA A 144 -39.92 9.23 -1.90
CA ALA A 144 -40.62 10.52 -1.94
C ALA A 144 -40.54 11.23 -3.31
N VAL A 145 -41.28 12.33 -3.47
CA VAL A 145 -40.99 13.34 -4.52
C VAL A 145 -39.72 14.07 -4.12
N TYR A 146 -39.71 14.63 -2.91
CA TYR A 146 -38.58 15.29 -2.28
C TYR A 146 -38.22 14.52 -1.01
N GLY A 147 -37.00 14.03 -0.83
CA GLY A 147 -36.60 13.46 0.45
C GLY A 147 -36.74 14.51 1.56
N VAL A 148 -36.09 15.66 1.36
CA VAL A 148 -36.36 16.90 2.11
C VAL A 148 -36.54 18.07 1.14
N ARG A 149 -37.58 18.89 1.36
CA ARG A 149 -37.82 20.17 0.68
C ARG A 149 -37.74 21.31 1.69
N SER A 150 -36.71 22.15 1.61
CA SER A 150 -36.53 23.30 2.50
C SER A 150 -36.87 24.63 1.81
N ALA A 151 -37.78 25.38 2.43
CA ALA A 151 -38.00 26.80 2.21
C ALA A 151 -37.63 27.65 3.44
N ALA A 152 -36.95 27.06 4.43
CA ALA A 152 -36.58 27.71 5.69
C ALA A 152 -35.74 28.97 5.47
N THR A 153 -35.90 29.94 6.38
CA THR A 153 -35.05 31.15 6.42
C THR A 153 -34.09 31.09 7.60
N ALA A 154 -33.26 32.13 7.80
CA ALA A 154 -32.03 32.06 8.61
C ALA A 154 -32.21 31.69 10.10
N ALA A 155 -33.43 31.71 10.65
CA ALA A 155 -33.70 31.27 12.02
C ALA A 155 -33.74 29.74 12.20
N ALA A 156 -33.88 28.97 11.11
CA ALA A 156 -34.16 27.53 11.17
C ALA A 156 -33.48 26.74 10.03
N THR A 157 -32.21 27.02 9.78
CA THR A 157 -31.39 26.34 8.76
C THR A 157 -31.36 24.82 9.02
N PRO A 158 -31.92 23.98 8.14
CA PRO A 158 -31.94 22.54 8.38
C PRO A 158 -30.55 21.93 8.37
N ALA A 159 -30.27 21.08 9.35
CA ALA A 159 -29.02 20.32 9.44
C ALA A 159 -29.30 18.83 9.21
N LEU A 160 -28.69 18.26 8.18
CA LEU A 160 -28.75 16.84 7.86
C LEU A 160 -27.37 16.20 8.06
N THR A 161 -27.31 15.13 8.85
CA THR A 161 -26.06 14.47 9.22
C THR A 161 -26.21 12.94 9.14
N ASP A 162 -25.21 12.23 8.60
CA ASP A 162 -25.19 10.75 8.53
C ASP A 162 -26.46 10.11 7.90
N CYS A 163 -27.06 10.80 6.93
CA CYS A 163 -28.34 10.40 6.31
C CYS A 163 -28.16 9.68 4.97
N LEU A 164 -29.04 8.72 4.69
CA LEU A 164 -29.14 8.02 3.40
C LEU A 164 -30.42 8.47 2.67
N ILE A 165 -30.27 9.30 1.64
CA ILE A 165 -31.40 9.86 0.89
C ILE A 165 -31.46 9.15 -0.47
N GLN A 166 -32.39 8.19 -0.61
CA GLN A 166 -32.39 7.24 -1.71
C GLN A 166 -33.72 7.04 -2.44
N THR A 167 -33.67 6.77 -3.75
CA THR A 167 -34.87 6.43 -4.55
C THR A 167 -35.98 7.49 -4.50
N ASN A 168 -35.62 8.78 -4.46
CA ASN A 168 -36.55 9.92 -4.50
C ASN A 168 -36.53 10.62 -5.89
N SER A 169 -37.56 11.40 -6.24
CA SER A 169 -37.52 12.20 -7.48
C SER A 169 -36.53 13.37 -7.38
N THR A 170 -36.27 13.86 -6.18
CA THR A 170 -35.15 14.71 -5.81
C THR A 170 -34.80 14.40 -4.35
N GLY A 171 -33.54 14.17 -4.02
CA GLY A 171 -33.14 13.85 -2.66
C GLY A 171 -33.34 15.04 -1.71
N ALA A 172 -32.67 16.15 -1.99
CA ALA A 172 -32.88 17.42 -1.28
C ALA A 172 -33.24 18.55 -2.26
N SER A 173 -34.22 19.37 -1.92
CA SER A 173 -34.63 20.56 -2.69
C SER A 173 -34.61 21.79 -1.79
N VAL A 174 -33.75 22.76 -2.09
CA VAL A 174 -33.52 23.96 -1.29
C VAL A 174 -33.93 25.19 -2.10
N THR A 175 -35.02 25.86 -1.69
CA THR A 175 -35.53 27.06 -2.36
C THR A 175 -35.13 28.36 -1.65
N ALA A 176 -34.79 28.27 -0.37
CA ALA A 176 -34.35 29.38 0.48
C ALA A 176 -33.41 28.87 1.60
N GLY A 177 -32.71 29.80 2.25
CA GLY A 177 -31.87 29.53 3.42
C GLY A 177 -30.56 28.80 3.12
N THR A 178 -29.82 28.49 4.18
CA THR A 178 -28.49 27.87 4.14
C THR A 178 -28.44 26.55 4.93
N PRO A 179 -29.15 25.49 4.50
CA PRO A 179 -29.06 24.18 5.13
C PRO A 179 -27.66 23.56 5.02
N THR A 180 -27.30 22.72 6.00
CA THR A 180 -26.09 21.91 5.99
C THR A 180 -26.40 20.44 5.67
N PHE A 181 -25.54 19.81 4.89
CA PHE A 181 -25.56 18.39 4.58
C PHE A 181 -24.14 17.83 4.81
N THR A 182 -23.94 17.11 5.91
CA THR A 182 -22.65 16.55 6.34
C THR A 182 -22.74 15.03 6.37
N ARG A 183 -21.81 14.32 5.70
CA ARG A 183 -21.85 12.85 5.61
C ARG A 183 -23.19 12.28 5.08
N VAL A 184 -23.84 12.99 4.16
CA VAL A 184 -25.11 12.57 3.56
C VAL A 184 -24.85 11.81 2.26
N THR A 185 -25.42 10.61 2.12
CA THR A 185 -25.38 9.83 0.89
C THR A 185 -26.66 10.03 0.07
N PHE A 186 -26.55 10.74 -1.03
CA PHE A 186 -27.58 10.88 -2.07
C PHE A 186 -27.37 9.82 -3.15
N THR A 187 -28.22 8.79 -3.18
CA THR A 187 -28.10 7.69 -4.17
C THR A 187 -29.43 7.31 -4.82
N THR A 188 -29.39 6.76 -6.04
CA THR A 188 -30.56 6.28 -6.81
C THR A 188 -31.74 7.26 -6.99
N ASN A 189 -31.58 8.54 -6.63
CA ASN A 189 -32.59 9.58 -6.89
C ASN A 189 -32.54 10.01 -8.36
N SER A 190 -33.52 10.76 -8.88
CA SER A 190 -33.35 11.39 -10.20
C SER A 190 -32.41 12.60 -10.15
N THR A 191 -32.49 13.39 -9.08
CA THR A 191 -31.54 14.45 -8.70
C THR A 191 -31.11 14.22 -7.25
N GLY A 192 -29.82 14.27 -6.95
CA GLY A 192 -29.33 14.19 -5.56
C GLY A 192 -29.75 15.41 -4.76
N LEU A 193 -29.14 16.57 -5.03
CA LEU A 193 -29.52 17.86 -4.46
C LEU A 193 -29.88 18.88 -5.55
N SER A 194 -30.93 19.66 -5.31
CA SER A 194 -31.37 20.79 -6.13
C SER A 194 -31.37 22.07 -5.29
N ALA A 195 -30.67 23.11 -5.76
CA ALA A 195 -30.68 24.43 -5.14
C ALA A 195 -31.28 25.45 -6.11
N THR A 196 -32.26 26.24 -5.67
CA THR A 196 -33.02 27.17 -6.52
C THR A 196 -33.32 28.47 -5.78
N THR A 197 -33.60 29.55 -6.51
CA THR A 197 -33.95 30.87 -5.94
C THR A 197 -32.95 31.34 -4.87
N ALA A 198 -33.34 31.46 -3.59
CA ALA A 198 -32.45 31.91 -2.52
C ALA A 198 -31.80 30.75 -1.72
N GLY A 199 -31.90 29.51 -2.22
CA GLY A 199 -31.35 28.32 -1.58
C GLY A 199 -29.83 28.21 -1.75
N ASN A 200 -29.11 28.20 -0.63
CA ASN A 200 -27.66 28.29 -0.56
C ASN A 200 -27.07 27.19 0.36
N PRO A 201 -27.21 25.90 0.00
CA PRO A 201 -26.73 24.80 0.84
C PRO A 201 -25.22 24.80 1.02
N THR A 202 -24.78 24.32 2.18
CA THR A 202 -23.41 23.88 2.44
C THR A 202 -23.39 22.35 2.50
N VAL A 203 -22.50 21.75 1.73
CA VAL A 203 -22.33 20.30 1.61
C VAL A 203 -20.90 19.96 2.02
N SER A 204 -20.75 19.08 3.01
CA SER A 204 -19.46 18.54 3.44
C SER A 204 -19.49 17.01 3.48
N ASP A 205 -18.36 16.38 3.19
CA ASP A 205 -18.09 14.98 3.54
C ASP A 205 -19.10 13.98 2.96
N SER A 206 -19.78 14.36 1.87
CA SER A 206 -21.03 13.74 1.38
C SER A 206 -20.85 13.01 0.05
N ILE A 207 -21.73 12.05 -0.24
CA ILE A 207 -21.63 11.17 -1.41
C ILE A 207 -22.84 11.39 -2.33
N PHE A 208 -22.58 11.64 -3.62
CA PHE A 208 -23.61 11.79 -4.66
C PHE A 208 -23.35 10.75 -5.75
N ARG A 209 -24.00 9.58 -5.67
CA ARG A 209 -23.73 8.47 -6.59
C ARG A 209 -24.96 7.82 -7.20
N LEU A 210 -24.86 7.31 -8.43
CA LEU A 210 -25.93 6.54 -9.09
C LEU A 210 -27.29 7.28 -9.22
N ASN A 211 -27.32 8.62 -9.09
CA ASN A 211 -28.53 9.39 -9.31
C ASN A 211 -28.78 9.51 -10.83
N THR A 212 -30.01 9.34 -11.31
CA THR A 212 -30.28 9.08 -12.74
C THR A 212 -30.12 10.29 -13.67
N SER A 213 -29.80 11.48 -13.16
CA SER A 213 -29.53 12.67 -13.97
C SER A 213 -28.49 13.60 -13.33
N TYR A 214 -28.76 14.16 -12.15
CA TYR A 214 -27.87 15.15 -11.51
C TYR A 214 -27.38 14.65 -10.15
N GLY A 215 -26.08 14.78 -9.87
CA GLY A 215 -25.57 14.82 -8.50
C GLY A 215 -26.08 16.08 -7.80
N LEU A 216 -25.59 17.26 -8.23
CA LEU A 216 -26.08 18.57 -7.81
C LEU A 216 -26.60 19.39 -9.01
N ASN A 217 -27.78 19.99 -8.85
CA ASN A 217 -28.45 20.86 -9.82
C ASN A 217 -28.68 22.25 -9.23
N ILE A 218 -27.86 23.23 -9.61
CA ILE A 218 -27.76 24.53 -8.93
C ILE A 218 -28.24 25.67 -9.85
N ASN A 219 -29.40 26.20 -9.50
CA ASN A 219 -30.10 27.31 -10.14
C ASN A 219 -30.45 28.41 -9.11
N ALA A 220 -29.65 28.55 -8.06
CA ALA A 220 -29.73 29.64 -7.10
C ALA A 220 -29.39 30.99 -7.78
N THR A 221 -30.08 32.06 -7.41
CA THR A 221 -30.00 33.38 -8.05
C THR A 221 -29.19 34.41 -7.26
N SER A 222 -28.80 34.08 -6.02
CA SER A 222 -27.99 34.92 -5.13
C SER A 222 -27.42 34.09 -3.99
N GLY A 223 -26.29 34.53 -3.42
CA GLY A 223 -25.65 33.90 -2.26
C GLY A 223 -24.41 33.07 -2.63
N THR A 224 -24.10 32.06 -1.81
CA THR A 224 -22.98 31.13 -2.05
C THR A 224 -23.39 29.70 -1.74
N VAL A 225 -23.12 28.78 -2.68
CA VAL A 225 -23.19 27.33 -2.44
C VAL A 225 -21.78 26.82 -2.19
N ALA A 226 -21.62 25.99 -1.16
CA ALA A 226 -20.33 25.39 -0.79
C ALA A 226 -20.41 23.86 -0.88
N VAL A 227 -19.41 23.25 -1.52
CA VAL A 227 -19.25 21.80 -1.65
C VAL A 227 -17.80 21.47 -1.29
N THR A 228 -17.57 20.83 -0.14
CA THR A 228 -16.25 20.48 0.38
C THR A 228 -16.18 18.99 0.71
N GLY A 229 -15.02 18.33 0.57
CA GLY A 229 -14.88 16.94 1.00
C GLY A 229 -15.88 15.98 0.34
N THR A 230 -16.35 16.25 -0.88
CA THR A 230 -17.53 15.57 -1.44
C THR A 230 -17.12 14.61 -2.55
N THR A 231 -17.66 13.39 -2.57
CA THR A 231 -17.45 12.41 -3.65
C THR A 231 -18.71 12.33 -4.51
N ILE A 232 -18.61 12.83 -5.74
CA ILE A 232 -19.67 12.83 -6.75
C ILE A 232 -19.30 11.80 -7.82
N HIS A 233 -20.03 10.69 -7.93
CA HIS A 233 -19.59 9.54 -8.73
C HIS A 233 -20.71 8.86 -9.53
N SER A 234 -20.52 8.66 -10.83
CA SER A 234 -21.42 7.84 -11.66
C SER A 234 -22.91 8.26 -11.62
N ASN A 235 -23.19 9.55 -11.83
CA ASN A 235 -24.56 10.05 -12.02
C ASN A 235 -24.91 10.17 -13.51
N GLY A 236 -26.20 9.99 -13.82
CA GLY A 236 -26.75 9.70 -15.15
C GLY A 236 -26.77 10.85 -16.16
N SER A 237 -26.19 12.02 -15.86
CA SER A 237 -25.87 13.07 -16.84
C SER A 237 -24.77 14.01 -16.34
N TYR A 238 -24.95 14.63 -15.17
CA TYR A 238 -24.06 15.67 -14.63
C TYR A 238 -23.67 15.38 -13.19
N GLY A 239 -22.39 15.60 -12.86
CA GLY A 239 -21.92 15.65 -11.48
C GLY A 239 -22.43 16.91 -10.80
N ILE A 240 -22.06 18.07 -11.34
CA ILE A 240 -22.60 19.38 -10.95
C ILE A 240 -23.05 20.17 -12.19
N TYR A 241 -24.29 20.66 -12.15
CA TYR A 241 -24.88 21.52 -13.19
C TYR A 241 -25.21 22.92 -12.66
N PHE A 242 -24.85 23.96 -13.42
CA PHE A 242 -25.09 25.36 -13.10
C PHE A 242 -25.89 26.09 -14.19
N GLY A 243 -27.20 26.28 -13.97
CA GLY A 243 -28.12 26.91 -14.93
C GLY A 243 -28.44 28.39 -14.69
N SER A 244 -28.17 28.93 -13.51
CA SER A 244 -28.49 30.32 -13.16
C SER A 244 -27.53 31.33 -13.80
N SER A 245 -28.07 32.47 -14.24
CA SER A 245 -27.35 33.65 -14.73
C SER A 245 -27.28 34.82 -13.73
N ALA A 246 -27.90 34.68 -12.54
CA ALA A 246 -27.93 35.70 -11.49
C ALA A 246 -26.98 35.36 -10.32
N ALA A 247 -26.41 36.39 -9.69
CA ALA A 247 -25.14 36.44 -8.95
C ALA A 247 -24.97 35.51 -7.71
N CYS A 248 -25.18 34.21 -7.88
CA CYS A 248 -24.72 33.17 -6.97
C CYS A 248 -23.26 32.79 -7.28
N VAL A 249 -22.45 32.58 -6.26
CA VAL A 249 -21.09 32.00 -6.36
C VAL A 249 -21.15 30.55 -5.92
N VAL A 250 -20.43 29.65 -6.59
CA VAL A 250 -20.29 28.26 -6.11
C VAL A 250 -18.83 27.89 -5.94
N ASN A 251 -18.51 27.40 -4.74
CA ASN A 251 -17.17 26.97 -4.37
C ASN A 251 -17.18 25.45 -4.19
N VAL A 252 -16.41 24.75 -5.02
CA VAL A 252 -16.21 23.30 -4.95
C VAL A 252 -14.74 23.06 -4.59
N LYS A 253 -14.49 22.32 -3.51
CA LYS A 253 -13.16 22.19 -2.90
C LYS A 253 -12.91 20.83 -2.27
N ASN A 254 -11.66 20.37 -2.25
CA ASN A 254 -11.26 19.10 -1.62
C ASN A 254 -12.18 17.91 -2.03
N SER A 255 -12.61 17.85 -3.29
CA SER A 255 -13.72 16.98 -3.74
C SER A 255 -13.35 16.16 -4.98
N ILE A 256 -13.98 15.00 -5.16
CA ILE A 256 -13.76 14.09 -6.30
C ILE A 256 -15.03 14.03 -7.15
N ILE A 257 -14.90 14.22 -8.48
CA ILE A 257 -16.04 14.30 -9.42
C ILE A 257 -15.79 13.40 -10.62
N THR A 258 -16.31 12.17 -10.57
CA THR A 258 -15.86 11.08 -11.47
C THR A 258 -16.96 10.29 -12.16
N ASN A 259 -16.67 9.82 -13.38
CA ASN A 259 -17.47 8.87 -14.16
C ASN A 259 -18.94 9.28 -14.43
N GLN A 260 -19.25 10.58 -14.47
CA GLN A 260 -20.60 11.05 -14.86
C GLN A 260 -20.84 10.75 -16.34
N THR A 261 -22.07 10.41 -16.75
CA THR A 261 -22.33 9.96 -18.14
C THR A 261 -22.26 11.06 -19.21
N SER A 262 -22.05 12.33 -18.85
CA SER A 262 -21.80 13.41 -19.80
C SER A 262 -20.78 14.43 -19.30
N TYR A 263 -21.02 15.06 -18.14
CA TYR A 263 -20.16 16.13 -17.63
C TYR A 263 -19.83 16.02 -16.15
N GLY A 264 -18.57 16.27 -15.79
CA GLY A 264 -18.15 16.45 -14.39
C GLY A 264 -18.74 17.73 -13.82
N VAL A 265 -18.28 18.88 -14.31
CA VAL A 265 -18.75 20.22 -13.93
C VAL A 265 -19.22 21.00 -15.16
N TYR A 266 -20.50 21.36 -15.22
CA TYR A 266 -21.12 22.05 -16.36
C TYR A 266 -21.74 23.39 -15.98
N ARG A 267 -21.43 24.45 -16.75
CA ARG A 267 -22.01 25.78 -16.58
C ARG A 267 -22.64 26.32 -17.87
N SER A 268 -23.95 26.57 -17.86
CA SER A 268 -24.63 27.33 -18.93
C SER A 268 -24.81 28.82 -18.57
N GLY A 269 -24.77 29.16 -17.29
CA GLY A 269 -24.90 30.53 -16.79
C GLY A 269 -23.61 31.37 -16.83
N SER A 270 -23.74 32.66 -16.51
CA SER A 270 -22.65 33.65 -16.47
C SER A 270 -21.87 33.71 -15.15
N ASN A 271 -22.29 32.95 -14.13
CA ASN A 271 -21.80 33.05 -12.75
C ASN A 271 -20.39 32.48 -12.49
N THR A 272 -19.81 32.83 -11.35
CA THR A 272 -18.53 32.30 -10.87
C THR A 272 -18.69 30.90 -10.27
N VAL A 273 -17.95 29.95 -10.81
CA VAL A 273 -17.82 28.58 -10.28
C VAL A 273 -16.34 28.33 -10.05
N ASN A 274 -15.94 28.18 -8.80
CA ASN A 274 -14.57 27.92 -8.38
C ASN A 274 -14.42 26.42 -8.09
N VAL A 275 -13.41 25.77 -8.67
CA VAL A 275 -13.12 24.34 -8.47
C VAL A 275 -11.64 24.17 -8.13
N THR A 276 -11.31 24.11 -6.84
CA THR A 276 -9.91 24.14 -6.32
C THR A 276 -9.61 22.92 -5.45
N TYR A 277 -8.43 22.31 -5.57
CA TYR A 277 -8.09 21.07 -4.87
C TYR A 277 -9.11 19.95 -5.11
N CYS A 278 -9.54 19.78 -6.36
CA CYS A 278 -10.49 18.74 -6.76
C CYS A 278 -9.92 17.84 -7.86
N ASP A 279 -10.18 16.54 -7.76
CA ASP A 279 -10.02 15.62 -8.88
C ASP A 279 -11.32 15.59 -9.70
N VAL A 280 -11.22 15.84 -11.00
CA VAL A 280 -12.36 15.80 -11.93
C VAL A 280 -11.97 14.97 -13.13
N TRP A 281 -12.25 13.66 -13.08
CA TRP A 281 -11.70 12.65 -13.98
C TRP A 281 -12.76 11.67 -14.54
N GLY A 282 -12.44 10.97 -15.63
CA GLY A 282 -13.25 9.85 -16.14
C GLY A 282 -14.61 10.26 -16.73
N ASN A 283 -14.87 11.56 -16.89
CA ASN A 283 -16.10 12.08 -17.47
C ASN A 283 -15.91 12.32 -18.97
N PRO A 284 -16.92 12.09 -19.84
CA PRO A 284 -16.85 12.41 -21.28
C PRO A 284 -16.49 13.88 -21.56
N THR A 285 -16.76 14.78 -20.62
CA THR A 285 -16.12 16.10 -20.53
C THR A 285 -16.01 16.52 -19.05
N ASN A 286 -14.79 16.62 -18.52
CA ASN A 286 -14.55 17.00 -17.12
C ASN A 286 -15.10 18.39 -16.77
N PHE A 287 -14.88 19.39 -17.65
CA PHE A 287 -15.34 20.77 -17.44
C PHE A 287 -15.99 21.37 -18.70
N TYR A 288 -17.11 22.06 -18.55
CA TYR A 288 -17.76 22.83 -19.63
C TYR A 288 -18.08 24.25 -19.17
N ASN A 289 -17.52 25.26 -19.88
CA ASN A 289 -17.50 26.68 -19.50
C ASN A 289 -16.95 26.97 -18.09
N VAL A 290 -16.20 26.03 -17.50
CA VAL A 290 -15.47 26.14 -16.24
C VAL A 290 -14.04 25.64 -16.52
N SER A 291 -13.08 25.98 -15.68
CA SER A 291 -11.72 25.42 -15.72
C SER A 291 -11.34 24.89 -14.34
N ALA A 292 -10.38 23.96 -14.29
CA ALA A 292 -9.69 23.64 -13.05
C ALA A 292 -9.06 24.91 -12.46
N GLY A 293 -9.24 25.13 -11.16
CA GLY A 293 -8.54 26.13 -10.36
C GLY A 293 -7.30 25.55 -9.67
N THR A 294 -6.68 26.34 -8.80
CA THR A 294 -5.49 25.95 -8.02
C THR A 294 -5.67 24.59 -7.34
N GLY A 295 -4.67 23.73 -7.46
CA GLY A 295 -4.64 22.39 -6.83
C GLY A 295 -5.56 21.35 -7.47
N SER A 296 -6.43 21.71 -8.42
CA SER A 296 -7.30 20.74 -9.10
C SER A 296 -6.59 20.03 -10.25
N PHE A 297 -6.93 18.75 -10.44
CA PHE A 297 -6.33 17.87 -11.44
C PHE A 297 -7.38 16.91 -12.03
N SER A 298 -6.91 15.94 -12.81
CA SER A 298 -7.72 14.90 -13.46
C SER A 298 -6.87 13.65 -13.58
N ALA A 299 -7.01 12.71 -12.64
CA ALA A 299 -6.39 11.39 -12.68
C ALA A 299 -7.30 10.36 -12.04
N ASN A 300 -7.20 9.08 -12.39
CA ASN A 300 -8.01 8.03 -11.77
C ASN A 300 -7.82 8.06 -10.22
N PRO A 301 -8.86 8.24 -9.40
CA PRO A 301 -8.73 8.29 -7.95
C PRO A 301 -8.43 6.93 -7.31
N ILE A 302 -8.40 5.84 -8.10
CA ILE A 302 -8.09 4.47 -7.66
C ILE A 302 -8.89 4.04 -6.42
N TYR A 303 -10.22 4.01 -6.57
CA TYR A 303 -11.11 3.47 -5.56
C TYR A 303 -10.88 1.97 -5.33
N VAL A 304 -11.21 1.47 -4.15
CA VAL A 304 -11.20 0.02 -3.82
C VAL A 304 -12.14 -0.76 -4.76
N ASP A 305 -13.37 -0.28 -4.93
CA ASP A 305 -14.27 -0.73 -5.98
C ASP A 305 -15.21 0.43 -6.39
N PRO A 306 -15.10 1.01 -7.60
CA PRO A 306 -15.99 2.09 -8.03
C PRO A 306 -17.48 1.71 -8.02
N SER A 307 -17.81 0.42 -8.13
CA SER A 307 -19.19 -0.06 -8.11
C SER A 307 -19.80 -0.14 -6.70
N THR A 308 -19.02 -0.45 -5.67
CA THR A 308 -19.49 -0.54 -4.27
C THR A 308 -18.71 0.34 -3.29
N ASN A 309 -17.39 0.20 -3.17
CA ASN A 309 -16.54 0.87 -2.19
C ASN A 309 -15.73 2.06 -2.76
N LEU A 310 -16.18 3.29 -2.49
CA LEU A 310 -15.54 4.53 -2.94
C LEU A 310 -14.42 5.05 -2.00
N ARG A 311 -13.88 4.23 -1.09
CA ARG A 311 -12.63 4.57 -0.39
C ARG A 311 -11.46 4.62 -1.38
N LEU A 312 -10.47 5.45 -1.09
CA LEU A 312 -9.22 5.54 -1.86
C LEU A 312 -8.28 4.38 -1.51
N THR A 313 -7.38 4.01 -2.43
CA THR A 313 -6.31 3.02 -2.16
C THR A 313 -4.93 3.66 -1.94
N SER A 314 -3.95 2.85 -1.51
CA SER A 314 -2.61 3.27 -1.08
C SER A 314 -1.86 4.19 -2.04
N ASN A 315 -2.06 4.04 -3.35
CA ASN A 315 -1.37 4.81 -4.39
C ASN A 315 -2.29 5.86 -5.06
N SER A 316 -3.49 6.11 -4.52
CA SER A 316 -4.45 7.05 -5.10
C SER A 316 -3.84 8.47 -5.22
N PRO A 317 -3.95 9.15 -6.37
CA PRO A 317 -3.50 10.54 -6.51
C PRO A 317 -4.39 11.55 -5.76
N ALA A 318 -5.56 11.11 -5.25
CA ALA A 318 -6.42 11.91 -4.39
C ALA A 318 -5.99 11.90 -2.91
N ARG A 319 -5.02 11.06 -2.54
CA ARG A 319 -4.36 11.11 -1.23
C ARG A 319 -3.56 12.39 -1.09
N PHE A 320 -3.54 12.98 0.12
CA PHE A 320 -2.79 14.20 0.45
C PHE A 320 -3.07 15.45 -0.44
N ALA A 321 -4.10 15.40 -1.30
CA ALA A 321 -4.33 16.38 -2.36
C ALA A 321 -5.20 17.60 -1.95
N ALA A 322 -5.64 17.66 -0.69
CA ALA A 322 -6.38 18.79 -0.15
C ALA A 322 -5.52 20.06 -0.03
N GLU A 323 -6.13 21.22 0.20
CA GLU A 323 -5.43 22.51 0.31
C GLU A 323 -4.30 22.54 1.36
N ASN A 324 -4.37 21.71 2.40
CA ASN A 324 -3.34 21.60 3.43
C ASN A 324 -2.13 20.71 3.04
N GLY A 325 -2.16 20.07 1.86
CA GLY A 325 -1.12 19.16 1.37
C GLY A 325 -0.89 17.91 2.24
N THR A 326 -1.83 17.60 3.15
CA THR A 326 -1.67 16.59 4.22
C THR A 326 -2.94 15.76 4.48
N SER A 327 -4.07 16.15 3.88
CA SER A 327 -5.33 15.37 3.92
C SER A 327 -5.76 14.94 2.52
N ASP A 328 -6.48 13.84 2.47
CA ASP A 328 -7.09 13.32 1.25
C ASP A 328 -8.27 14.20 0.80
N ILE A 329 -8.70 14.03 -0.45
CA ILE A 329 -9.91 14.70 -0.99
C ILE A 329 -11.06 13.70 -1.20
N GLY A 330 -12.29 14.22 -1.22
CA GLY A 330 -13.51 13.40 -1.26
C GLY A 330 -14.06 13.09 0.14
N ALA A 331 -15.11 12.26 0.16
CA ALA A 331 -16.00 12.04 1.31
C ALA A 331 -15.63 10.85 2.22
N LEU A 332 -14.61 10.09 1.84
CA LEU A 332 -14.19 8.87 2.56
C LEU A 332 -12.69 8.91 2.75
N ALA A 333 -12.24 8.85 4.01
CA ALA A 333 -10.82 8.76 4.34
C ALA A 333 -10.22 7.44 3.86
N PHE A 334 -8.92 7.47 3.55
CA PHE A 334 -8.11 6.28 3.37
C PHE A 334 -7.95 5.50 4.69
N VAL A 335 -8.10 4.18 4.65
CA VAL A 335 -7.96 3.28 5.82
C VAL A 335 -7.06 2.09 5.51
N ASN A 336 -5.90 2.36 4.89
CA ASN A 336 -4.88 1.37 4.51
C ASN A 336 -5.28 0.37 3.40
N ASP A 337 -6.37 0.61 2.67
CA ASP A 337 -6.75 -0.21 1.50
C ASP A 337 -5.63 -0.25 0.43
N PRO A 338 -5.07 -1.42 0.07
CA PRO A 338 -3.95 -1.51 -0.87
C PRO A 338 -4.38 -1.24 -2.31
N THR A 339 -3.54 -0.57 -3.12
CA THR A 339 -3.74 -0.52 -4.57
C THR A 339 -3.38 -1.87 -5.20
N PRO A 340 -4.26 -2.51 -6.01
CA PRO A 340 -4.04 -3.87 -6.55
C PRO A 340 -2.90 -4.05 -7.56
N GLY A 341 -2.00 -3.09 -7.73
CA GLY A 341 -0.90 -3.16 -8.71
C GLY A 341 0.05 -1.97 -8.66
N LEU A 342 1.11 -2.01 -9.47
CA LEU A 342 2.13 -0.98 -9.49
C LEU A 342 1.76 0.16 -10.45
N TYR A 343 0.83 1.02 -10.01
CA TYR A 343 0.40 2.25 -10.69
C TYR A 343 -0.11 3.28 -9.67
N GLY A 344 -0.39 4.50 -10.10
CA GLY A 344 -0.74 5.63 -9.24
C GLY A 344 0.48 6.37 -8.71
N THR A 345 0.33 7.06 -7.59
CA THR A 345 1.40 7.81 -6.93
C THR A 345 1.99 7.00 -5.77
N LEU A 346 3.31 6.79 -5.80
CA LEU A 346 4.06 6.12 -4.75
C LEU A 346 4.28 7.07 -3.56
N TRP A 347 3.27 7.17 -2.70
CA TRP A 347 3.32 8.05 -1.53
C TRP A 347 4.34 7.65 -0.48
N ASP A 348 4.89 6.44 -0.56
CA ASP A 348 5.99 5.97 0.27
C ASP A 348 7.15 5.42 -0.55
N GLY A 349 8.34 5.43 0.04
CA GLY A 349 9.55 4.94 -0.62
C GLY A 349 9.41 3.45 -0.90
N LYS A 350 9.57 3.05 -2.16
CA LYS A 350 9.34 1.67 -2.59
C LYS A 350 10.60 1.07 -3.19
N GLN A 351 10.93 -0.15 -2.79
CA GLN A 351 11.91 -0.99 -3.46
C GLN A 351 11.17 -2.01 -4.35
N LEU A 352 11.75 -2.30 -5.51
CA LEU A 352 11.35 -3.38 -6.41
C LEU A 352 12.48 -4.41 -6.42
N ALA A 353 12.18 -5.61 -5.93
CA ALA A 353 13.13 -6.72 -5.81
C ALA A 353 12.95 -7.72 -6.95
N VAL A 354 14.01 -8.45 -7.30
CA VAL A 354 13.99 -9.40 -8.43
C VAL A 354 12.94 -10.52 -8.26
N THR A 355 12.56 -10.85 -7.03
CA THR A 355 11.51 -11.83 -6.70
C THR A 355 10.10 -11.43 -7.15
N GLY A 356 9.82 -10.13 -7.34
CA GLY A 356 8.56 -9.64 -7.91
C GLY A 356 8.63 -9.32 -9.41
N SER A 357 9.73 -9.69 -10.08
CA SER A 357 9.93 -9.46 -11.50
C SER A 357 9.24 -10.55 -12.34
N PRO A 358 8.52 -10.23 -13.43
CA PRO A 358 8.32 -8.89 -14.02
C PRO A 358 7.14 -8.14 -13.38
N TYR A 359 7.38 -6.91 -12.94
CA TYR A 359 6.32 -6.02 -12.47
C TYR A 359 5.49 -5.48 -13.63
N THR A 360 4.18 -5.73 -13.63
CA THR A 360 3.25 -5.11 -14.60
C THR A 360 2.80 -3.74 -14.11
N VAL A 361 2.93 -2.73 -14.98
CA VAL A 361 2.56 -1.33 -14.72
C VAL A 361 1.38 -0.96 -15.64
N PRO A 362 0.12 -1.04 -15.16
CA PRO A 362 -1.08 -0.93 -16.00
C PRO A 362 -1.54 0.50 -16.29
N GLY A 363 -0.80 1.50 -15.82
CA GLY A 363 -1.06 2.93 -15.98
C GLY A 363 0.09 3.73 -15.37
N ASP A 364 -0.02 5.05 -15.35
CA ASP A 364 1.06 5.92 -14.85
C ASP A 364 1.56 5.52 -13.46
N LEU A 365 2.87 5.46 -13.31
CA LEU A 365 3.57 5.28 -12.04
C LEU A 365 4.31 6.57 -11.68
N THR A 366 3.75 7.34 -10.75
CA THR A 366 4.34 8.61 -10.28
C THR A 366 5.17 8.41 -9.02
N ILE A 367 6.43 8.85 -9.05
CA ILE A 367 7.27 9.05 -7.87
C ILE A 367 7.10 10.52 -7.45
N PRO A 368 6.41 10.83 -6.35
CA PRO A 368 6.19 12.20 -5.89
C PRO A 368 7.46 12.81 -5.27
N VAL A 369 7.46 14.14 -5.14
CA VAL A 369 8.58 14.90 -4.55
C VAL A 369 8.90 14.38 -3.14
N GLY A 370 10.19 14.16 -2.84
CA GLY A 370 10.65 13.67 -1.54
C GLY A 370 10.49 12.16 -1.30
N LYS A 371 9.96 11.39 -2.27
CA LYS A 371 9.93 9.92 -2.22
C LYS A 371 10.85 9.32 -3.29
N THR A 372 11.22 8.05 -3.12
CA THR A 372 12.20 7.34 -3.96
C THR A 372 11.66 5.99 -4.41
N LEU A 373 11.84 5.66 -5.69
CA LEU A 373 11.69 4.30 -6.21
C LEU A 373 13.09 3.71 -6.41
N THR A 374 13.40 2.65 -5.64
CA THR A 374 14.62 1.86 -5.78
C THR A 374 14.32 0.60 -6.58
N ILE A 375 15.18 0.22 -7.51
CA ILE A 375 14.99 -0.93 -8.39
C ILE A 375 16.28 -1.77 -8.39
N ASP A 376 16.14 -3.03 -8.00
CA ASP A 376 17.25 -3.96 -7.82
C ASP A 376 17.73 -4.58 -9.15
N PRO A 377 18.97 -5.09 -9.23
CA PRO A 377 19.47 -5.79 -10.42
C PRO A 377 18.56 -6.92 -10.93
N GLY A 378 18.44 -7.03 -12.25
CA GLY A 378 17.61 -8.05 -12.93
C GLY A 378 16.09 -7.77 -12.94
N VAL A 379 15.61 -6.73 -12.26
CA VAL A 379 14.18 -6.38 -12.25
C VAL A 379 13.71 -5.89 -13.61
N THR A 380 12.55 -6.40 -14.05
CA THR A 380 11.86 -5.97 -15.26
C THR A 380 10.55 -5.26 -14.89
N LEU A 381 10.30 -4.10 -15.49
CA LEU A 381 9.03 -3.38 -15.47
C LEU A 381 8.41 -3.42 -16.87
N SER A 382 7.18 -3.92 -16.94
CA SER A 382 6.40 -4.05 -18.18
C SER A 382 5.21 -3.08 -18.16
N PHE A 383 5.35 -1.96 -18.86
CA PHE A 383 4.33 -0.92 -18.97
C PHE A 383 3.25 -1.33 -19.99
N ALA A 384 1.99 -1.10 -19.63
CA ALA A 384 0.85 -1.36 -20.51
C ALA A 384 0.79 -0.40 -21.70
N THR A 385 0.13 -0.83 -22.79
CA THR A 385 -0.05 -0.03 -24.01
C THR A 385 -1.21 0.97 -23.92
N THR A 386 -1.80 1.10 -22.74
CA THR A 386 -2.92 1.97 -22.39
C THR A 386 -2.67 2.50 -20.99
N ASP A 387 -3.10 3.72 -20.68
CA ASP A 387 -3.01 4.27 -19.32
C ASP A 387 -4.33 4.13 -18.55
N ASN A 388 -4.35 3.34 -17.47
CA ASN A 388 -5.48 3.25 -16.53
C ASN A 388 -5.67 4.51 -15.67
N MET A 389 -4.69 5.42 -15.61
CA MET A 389 -4.81 6.70 -14.90
C MET A 389 -5.44 7.81 -15.75
N ALA A 390 -5.40 7.67 -17.08
CA ALA A 390 -5.63 8.70 -18.09
C ALA A 390 -5.08 10.09 -17.69
N ALA A 391 -3.78 10.14 -17.33
CA ALA A 391 -3.12 11.27 -16.67
C ALA A 391 -1.76 11.63 -17.34
N GLY A 392 -0.77 12.00 -16.53
CA GLY A 392 0.62 12.19 -16.99
C GLY A 392 0.86 13.33 -18.01
N THR A 393 1.89 13.16 -18.84
CA THR A 393 2.09 13.94 -20.07
C THR A 393 1.29 13.34 -21.23
N ASP A 394 1.17 12.02 -21.32
CA ASP A 394 0.49 11.25 -22.37
C ASP A 394 -0.67 10.43 -21.79
N THR A 395 -1.86 11.06 -21.71
CA THR A 395 -3.11 10.49 -21.13
C THR A 395 -3.68 9.26 -21.87
N ALA A 396 -2.87 8.59 -22.70
CA ALA A 396 -3.23 7.42 -23.49
C ALA A 396 -2.28 6.22 -23.23
N ARG A 397 -1.09 6.41 -22.65
CA ARG A 397 -0.06 5.36 -22.51
C ARG A 397 0.71 5.52 -21.20
N ALA A 398 0.85 4.43 -20.45
CA ALA A 398 1.50 4.44 -19.14
C ALA A 398 2.91 5.07 -19.16
N GLU A 399 3.14 5.99 -18.22
CA GLU A 399 4.40 6.70 -18.01
C GLU A 399 5.10 6.26 -16.70
N LEU A 400 6.43 6.39 -16.63
CA LEU A 400 7.16 6.44 -15.35
C LEU A 400 7.51 7.90 -15.03
N ILE A 401 6.71 8.53 -14.18
CA ILE A 401 6.78 9.97 -13.89
C ILE A 401 7.67 10.20 -12.67
N VAL A 402 8.86 10.77 -12.88
CA VAL A 402 9.84 11.02 -11.82
C VAL A 402 9.78 12.50 -11.40
N LYS A 403 9.12 12.78 -10.26
CA LYS A 403 9.15 14.09 -9.57
C LYS A 403 9.97 14.04 -8.27
N GLY A 404 10.09 12.84 -7.67
CA GLY A 404 11.05 12.51 -6.62
C GLY A 404 12.35 11.93 -7.19
N SER A 405 12.82 10.83 -6.63
CA SER A 405 14.05 10.15 -7.05
C SER A 405 13.78 8.76 -7.65
N LEU A 406 14.40 8.46 -8.80
CA LEU A 406 14.49 7.12 -9.36
C LEU A 406 15.93 6.60 -9.22
N ALA A 407 16.10 5.51 -8.48
CA ALA A 407 17.39 4.85 -8.25
C ALA A 407 17.35 3.43 -8.81
N ALA A 408 17.79 3.27 -10.07
CA ALA A 408 17.83 1.97 -10.74
C ALA A 408 19.29 1.59 -11.06
N SER A 409 19.86 0.74 -10.21
CA SER A 409 21.28 0.34 -10.29
C SER A 409 21.39 -1.17 -10.49
N GLY A 410 21.40 -1.60 -11.75
CA GLY A 410 21.60 -2.99 -12.13
C GLY A 410 23.06 -3.44 -12.03
N ALA A 411 23.36 -4.61 -12.60
CA ALA A 411 24.71 -5.13 -12.76
C ALA A 411 24.97 -5.57 -14.21
N LYS A 412 26.24 -5.63 -14.64
CA LYS A 412 26.65 -6.04 -16.01
C LYS A 412 26.11 -7.44 -16.42
N THR A 413 25.82 -8.31 -15.45
CA THR A 413 25.22 -9.65 -15.60
C THR A 413 23.70 -9.69 -15.34
N SER A 414 23.10 -8.62 -14.84
CA SER A 414 21.74 -8.57 -14.30
C SER A 414 21.14 -7.19 -14.52
N LEU A 415 20.82 -6.91 -15.79
CA LEU A 415 20.35 -5.60 -16.24
C LEU A 415 18.91 -5.33 -15.73
N ILE A 416 18.64 -4.07 -15.35
CA ILE A 416 17.27 -3.62 -15.09
C ILE A 416 16.59 -3.33 -16.43
N THR A 417 15.35 -3.78 -16.64
CA THR A 417 14.64 -3.59 -17.92
C THR A 417 13.38 -2.74 -17.74
N PHE A 418 13.33 -1.58 -18.39
CA PHE A 418 12.14 -0.77 -18.58
C PHE A 418 11.58 -1.02 -19.99
N GLY A 419 10.45 -1.71 -20.09
CA GLY A 419 9.88 -2.08 -21.37
C GLY A 419 8.35 -2.08 -21.35
N SER A 420 7.76 -2.68 -22.38
CA SER A 420 6.31 -2.83 -22.50
C SER A 420 5.94 -4.21 -23.04
N ALA A 421 4.75 -4.67 -22.65
CA ALA A 421 4.08 -5.83 -23.24
C ALA A 421 3.78 -5.65 -24.74
N GLY A 422 3.77 -4.41 -25.25
CA GLY A 422 3.70 -4.14 -26.69
C GLY A 422 4.90 -4.66 -27.48
N SER A 423 4.77 -4.72 -28.80
CA SER A 423 5.79 -5.26 -29.72
C SER A 423 6.58 -4.20 -30.50
N ASN A 424 6.19 -2.93 -30.43
CA ASN A 424 6.72 -1.85 -31.28
C ASN A 424 7.27 -0.67 -30.46
N ALA A 425 8.04 0.23 -31.09
CA ALA A 425 8.30 1.56 -30.56
C ALA A 425 6.98 2.31 -30.24
N SER A 426 7.01 3.29 -29.34
CA SER A 426 5.83 4.04 -28.89
C SER A 426 4.73 3.22 -28.20
N SER A 427 5.02 1.98 -27.75
CA SER A 427 4.06 1.13 -27.02
C SER A 427 3.69 1.71 -25.65
N TRP A 428 4.65 2.30 -24.94
CA TRP A 428 4.47 3.07 -23.71
C TRP A 428 5.16 4.43 -23.87
N TYR A 429 4.95 5.40 -22.96
CA TYR A 429 5.54 6.73 -23.15
C TYR A 429 7.06 6.73 -22.90
N GLY A 430 7.49 6.30 -21.72
CA GLY A 430 8.89 6.34 -21.31
C GLY A 430 9.12 6.68 -19.84
N ILE A 431 10.40 6.82 -19.50
CA ILE A 431 10.85 7.41 -18.23
C ILE A 431 10.81 8.93 -18.37
N ASP A 432 9.85 9.59 -17.72
CA ASP A 432 9.64 11.04 -17.78
C ASP A 432 10.14 11.74 -16.51
N VAL A 433 11.35 12.30 -16.58
CA VAL A 433 11.96 13.04 -15.46
C VAL A 433 11.51 14.49 -15.50
N GLN A 434 10.56 14.83 -14.63
CA GLN A 434 9.90 16.13 -14.57
C GLN A 434 10.67 17.14 -13.70
N PRO A 435 10.37 18.46 -13.75
CA PRO A 435 11.14 19.48 -13.05
C PRO A 435 11.25 19.23 -11.54
N GLY A 436 12.48 19.12 -11.04
CA GLY A 436 12.80 18.80 -9.65
C GLY A 436 13.08 17.31 -9.40
N GLY A 437 12.67 16.42 -10.31
CA GLY A 437 12.98 15.01 -10.25
C GLY A 437 14.44 14.69 -10.56
N VAL A 438 14.93 13.59 -9.98
CA VAL A 438 16.30 13.07 -10.14
C VAL A 438 16.23 11.61 -10.60
N ALA A 439 17.04 11.23 -11.58
CA ALA A 439 17.08 9.86 -12.07
C ALA A 439 18.52 9.35 -12.24
N THR A 440 18.84 8.27 -11.52
CA THR A 440 20.10 7.52 -11.64
C THR A 440 19.80 6.18 -12.30
N LEU A 441 20.33 5.97 -13.51
CA LEU A 441 20.28 4.68 -14.21
C LEU A 441 21.71 4.14 -14.36
N LEU A 442 21.95 2.93 -13.87
CA LEU A 442 23.19 2.18 -14.09
C LEU A 442 22.84 0.75 -14.52
N TYR A 443 23.50 0.23 -15.57
CA TYR A 443 23.27 -1.11 -16.13
C TYR A 443 21.78 -1.41 -16.38
N ALA A 444 21.09 -0.48 -17.04
CA ALA A 444 19.68 -0.61 -17.40
C ALA A 444 19.48 -0.76 -18.92
N VAL A 445 18.29 -1.21 -19.32
CA VAL A 445 17.76 -1.21 -20.68
C VAL A 445 16.44 -0.46 -20.67
N SER A 446 16.24 0.47 -21.61
CA SER A 446 14.93 1.06 -21.86
C SER A 446 14.53 0.86 -23.32
N GLU A 447 13.36 0.27 -23.53
CA GLU A 447 12.91 -0.16 -24.86
C GLU A 447 11.43 0.03 -25.17
N LYS A 448 11.10 0.06 -26.47
CA LYS A 448 9.74 0.16 -27.01
C LYS A 448 8.96 1.44 -26.65
N ALA A 449 9.60 2.44 -26.06
CA ALA A 449 8.99 3.68 -25.59
C ALA A 449 8.77 4.71 -26.73
N VAL A 450 8.08 5.81 -26.44
CA VAL A 450 8.21 7.06 -27.23
C VAL A 450 9.59 7.66 -26.96
N TYR A 451 9.95 7.79 -25.68
CA TYR A 451 11.22 8.29 -25.19
C TYR A 451 11.82 7.25 -24.25
N GLY A 452 12.95 6.63 -24.59
CA GLY A 452 13.62 5.72 -23.65
C GLY A 452 13.98 6.43 -22.33
N MET A 453 14.38 7.70 -22.43
CA MET A 453 14.21 8.68 -21.35
C MET A 453 13.82 10.04 -21.93
N ARG A 454 12.86 10.72 -21.29
CA ARG A 454 12.60 12.16 -21.43
C ARG A 454 13.11 12.86 -20.18
N TYR A 455 14.00 13.85 -20.36
CA TYR A 455 14.66 14.55 -19.27
C TYR A 455 14.34 16.05 -19.30
N ASN A 456 13.63 16.52 -18.27
CA ASN A 456 13.13 17.89 -18.17
C ASN A 456 13.33 18.42 -16.72
N SER A 457 14.53 18.23 -16.16
CA SER A 457 14.86 18.63 -14.79
C SER A 457 16.21 19.35 -14.70
N THR A 458 16.27 20.36 -13.84
CA THR A 458 17.50 21.08 -13.48
C THR A 458 18.09 20.63 -12.14
N ALA A 459 17.55 19.58 -11.53
CA ALA A 459 18.06 19.02 -10.28
C ALA A 459 19.41 18.32 -10.48
N SER A 460 20.30 18.43 -9.49
CA SER A 460 21.60 17.75 -9.47
C SER A 460 21.46 16.29 -8.99
N GLY A 461 22.33 15.42 -9.50
CA GLY A 461 22.39 13.99 -9.12
C GLY A 461 21.88 13.03 -10.21
N SER A 462 21.21 13.52 -11.24
CA SER A 462 20.78 12.69 -12.38
C SER A 462 21.99 12.25 -13.21
N SER A 463 22.11 10.96 -13.49
CA SER A 463 23.16 10.37 -14.31
C SER A 463 22.69 9.08 -14.96
N VAL A 464 23.11 8.82 -16.19
CA VAL A 464 22.79 7.60 -16.94
C VAL A 464 24.09 6.95 -17.40
N LYS A 465 24.39 5.79 -16.83
CA LYS A 465 25.66 5.08 -17.00
C LYS A 465 25.46 3.65 -17.50
N SER A 466 26.31 3.19 -18.42
CA SER A 466 26.31 1.80 -18.95
C SER A 466 24.91 1.28 -19.35
N THR A 467 24.08 2.16 -19.92
CA THR A 467 22.63 1.93 -20.11
C THR A 467 22.26 1.90 -21.59
N THR A 468 21.38 0.98 -21.97
CA THR A 468 20.98 0.73 -23.37
C THR A 468 19.59 1.28 -23.68
N PHE A 469 19.49 2.20 -24.63
CA PHE A 469 18.23 2.72 -25.18
C PHE A 469 18.00 2.13 -26.57
N ARG A 470 17.07 1.17 -26.69
CA ARG A 470 16.82 0.45 -27.94
C ARG A 470 15.36 0.44 -28.39
N THR A 471 15.11 0.42 -29.69
CA THR A 471 13.77 0.28 -30.31
C THR A 471 12.71 1.28 -29.80
N ASN A 472 13.12 2.47 -29.33
CA ASN A 472 12.23 3.57 -28.95
C ASN A 472 12.01 4.52 -30.15
N SER A 473 11.04 5.43 -30.07
CA SER A 473 10.94 6.50 -31.08
C SER A 473 12.11 7.49 -30.95
N THR A 474 12.46 7.88 -29.72
CA THR A 474 13.71 8.57 -29.38
C THR A 474 14.40 7.82 -28.23
N GLY A 475 15.71 7.60 -28.32
CA GLY A 475 16.48 6.94 -27.25
C GLY A 475 16.51 7.79 -25.97
N VAL A 476 17.12 8.97 -26.03
CA VAL A 476 17.16 9.95 -24.92
C VAL A 476 16.75 11.33 -25.45
N SER A 477 15.88 12.05 -24.74
CA SER A 477 15.34 13.35 -25.15
C SER A 477 15.43 14.38 -24.03
N LEU A 478 16.37 15.31 -24.13
CA LEU A 478 16.62 16.37 -23.15
C LEU A 478 15.85 17.64 -23.53
N MET A 479 15.18 18.25 -22.56
CA MET A 479 14.37 19.48 -22.71
C MET A 479 14.85 20.62 -21.80
N ASP A 480 15.37 20.31 -20.62
CA ASP A 480 16.01 21.27 -19.72
C ASP A 480 17.15 20.57 -18.94
N GLY A 481 18.01 21.38 -18.32
CA GLY A 481 19.14 20.92 -17.52
C GLY A 481 20.29 20.29 -18.32
N ALA A 482 21.33 19.90 -17.58
CA ALA A 482 22.42 19.08 -18.07
C ALA A 482 22.31 17.66 -17.50
N LEU A 483 22.71 16.66 -18.29
CA LEU A 483 22.67 15.25 -17.92
C LEU A 483 23.96 14.56 -18.38
N GLU A 484 24.54 13.77 -17.49
CA GLU A 484 25.67 12.89 -17.77
C GLU A 484 25.19 11.60 -18.42
N LEU A 485 25.72 11.31 -19.62
CA LEU A 485 25.42 10.13 -20.44
C LEU A 485 26.72 9.39 -20.73
N ASP A 486 27.05 8.38 -19.92
CA ASP A 486 28.38 7.76 -19.89
C ASP A 486 28.31 6.26 -20.20
N GLY A 487 29.06 5.80 -21.20
CA GLY A 487 29.04 4.38 -21.62
C GLY A 487 27.68 3.91 -22.14
N ILE A 488 26.82 4.82 -22.65
CA ILE A 488 25.47 4.46 -23.09
C ILE A 488 25.46 3.85 -24.50
N ALA A 489 24.58 2.87 -24.73
CA ALA A 489 24.31 2.32 -26.05
C ALA A 489 22.94 2.81 -26.55
N VAL A 490 22.86 3.35 -27.76
CA VAL A 490 21.63 3.92 -28.31
C VAL A 490 21.45 3.42 -29.74
N THR A 491 20.55 2.45 -29.93
CA THR A 491 20.44 1.71 -31.19
C THR A 491 19.04 1.31 -31.63
N GLY A 492 18.78 1.28 -32.94
CA GLY A 492 17.49 0.88 -33.50
C GLY A 492 16.31 1.80 -33.15
N ASN A 493 16.59 3.02 -32.64
CA ASN A 493 15.57 4.05 -32.42
C ASN A 493 15.36 4.86 -33.71
N SER A 494 14.38 5.77 -33.78
CA SER A 494 14.31 6.73 -34.90
C SER A 494 15.30 7.88 -34.74
N THR A 495 15.33 8.49 -33.55
CA THR A 495 16.39 9.41 -33.11
C THR A 495 17.14 8.78 -31.94
N GLY A 496 18.47 8.85 -31.94
CA GLY A 496 19.30 8.40 -30.82
C GLY A 496 19.19 9.33 -29.61
N VAL A 497 20.01 10.38 -29.58
CA VAL A 497 20.00 11.42 -28.54
C VAL A 497 19.46 12.73 -29.12
N SER A 498 18.42 13.27 -28.50
CA SER A 498 17.79 14.55 -28.85
C SER A 498 18.03 15.57 -27.74
N ALA A 499 18.34 16.82 -28.10
CA ALA A 499 18.39 17.93 -27.16
C ALA A 499 17.61 19.13 -27.71
N THR A 500 16.70 19.67 -26.91
CA THR A 500 15.77 20.73 -27.29
C THR A 500 15.64 21.75 -26.16
N ALA A 501 15.06 22.93 -26.45
CA ALA A 501 14.83 24.01 -25.49
C ALA A 501 16.09 24.38 -24.67
N LYS A 502 16.26 23.92 -23.43
CA LYS A 502 17.47 24.20 -22.62
C LYS A 502 18.38 22.99 -22.39
N GLY A 503 18.00 21.80 -22.86
CA GLY A 503 18.75 20.57 -22.63
C GLY A 503 20.20 20.64 -23.15
N ALA A 504 21.14 20.17 -22.32
CA ALA A 504 22.58 20.17 -22.59
C ALA A 504 23.22 18.81 -22.21
N PRO A 505 23.25 17.81 -23.11
CA PRO A 505 23.86 16.52 -22.81
C PRO A 505 25.40 16.62 -22.75
N ASN A 506 25.98 15.99 -21.73
CA ASN A 506 27.41 15.69 -21.66
C ASN A 506 27.59 14.18 -21.89
N VAL A 507 28.25 13.79 -22.98
CA VAL A 507 28.29 12.41 -23.46
C VAL A 507 29.72 11.89 -23.55
N THR A 508 29.97 10.75 -22.90
CA THR A 508 31.24 10.02 -22.89
C THR A 508 31.01 8.54 -23.21
N ASN A 509 32.01 7.88 -23.82
CA ASN A 509 32.01 6.43 -24.04
C ASN A 509 30.79 5.86 -24.81
N ALA A 510 30.06 6.67 -25.56
CA ALA A 510 28.74 6.28 -26.09
C ALA A 510 28.80 5.57 -27.45
N LEU A 511 27.98 4.53 -27.61
CA LEU A 511 27.72 3.84 -28.88
C LEU A 511 26.37 4.28 -29.44
N VAL A 512 26.35 5.10 -30.50
CA VAL A 512 25.11 5.61 -31.11
C VAL A 512 25.01 5.16 -32.56
N TYR A 513 24.33 4.02 -32.79
CA TYR A 513 24.42 3.30 -34.05
C TYR A 513 23.10 2.71 -34.55
N SER A 514 22.94 2.63 -35.87
CA SER A 514 21.76 2.03 -36.53
C SER A 514 20.40 2.64 -36.11
N ASN A 515 20.37 3.90 -35.70
CA ASN A 515 19.13 4.66 -35.52
C ASN A 515 18.64 5.19 -36.88
N SER A 516 17.34 5.11 -37.18
CA SER A 516 16.85 5.20 -38.57
C SER A 516 16.83 6.61 -39.18
N SER A 517 17.02 7.68 -38.38
CA SER A 517 17.07 9.06 -38.89
C SER A 517 18.24 9.89 -38.35
N TYR A 518 18.42 9.96 -37.03
CA TYR A 518 19.48 10.77 -36.39
C TYR A 518 20.24 9.95 -35.34
N GLY A 519 21.57 10.03 -35.33
CA GLY A 519 22.36 9.68 -34.15
C GLY A 519 22.14 10.70 -33.04
N PHE A 520 22.50 11.95 -33.30
CA PHE A 520 22.28 13.11 -32.42
C PHE A 520 21.50 14.21 -33.14
N ASN A 521 20.48 14.76 -32.49
CA ASN A 521 19.62 15.82 -33.00
C ASN A 521 19.56 17.01 -32.01
N ILE A 522 20.39 18.03 -32.22
CA ILE A 522 20.67 19.08 -31.24
C ILE A 522 20.08 20.42 -31.69
N ASN A 523 19.03 20.85 -30.98
CA ASN A 523 18.24 22.05 -31.22
C ASN A 523 18.02 22.85 -29.92
N THR A 524 19.02 22.87 -29.03
CA THR A 524 19.00 23.66 -27.78
C THR A 524 19.06 25.17 -28.09
N THR A 525 18.18 25.96 -27.46
CA THR A 525 18.09 27.43 -27.60
C THR A 525 18.81 28.18 -26.46
N LEU A 526 19.35 27.47 -25.47
CA LEU A 526 20.08 28.09 -24.35
C LEU A 526 21.51 28.49 -24.76
N SER A 527 21.71 29.80 -24.94
CA SER A 527 23.03 30.42 -25.15
C SER A 527 23.97 30.14 -23.99
N GLY A 528 25.23 29.79 -24.29
CA GLY A 528 26.24 29.47 -23.28
C GLY A 528 26.19 28.03 -22.73
N SER A 529 25.24 27.19 -23.16
CA SER A 529 25.30 25.75 -22.87
C SER A 529 26.55 25.14 -23.50
N ALA A 530 27.30 24.37 -22.72
CA ALA A 530 28.34 23.49 -23.21
C ALA A 530 27.72 22.11 -23.48
N ILE A 531 27.77 21.67 -24.74
CA ILE A 531 27.43 20.30 -25.15
C ILE A 531 28.73 19.60 -25.53
N SER A 532 28.94 18.41 -24.99
CA SER A 532 30.14 17.61 -25.19
C SER A 532 29.78 16.21 -25.69
N ILE A 533 30.47 15.77 -26.74
CA ILE A 533 30.46 14.38 -27.23
C ILE A 533 31.92 13.96 -27.30
N THR A 534 32.35 13.11 -26.37
CA THR A 534 33.76 12.72 -26.19
C THR A 534 33.90 11.21 -26.18
N ASN A 535 34.99 10.66 -26.73
CA ASN A 535 35.27 9.21 -26.73
C ASN A 535 34.03 8.38 -27.12
N SER A 536 33.38 8.72 -28.23
CA SER A 536 32.10 8.12 -28.63
C SER A 536 32.14 7.63 -30.07
N THR A 537 31.46 6.52 -30.37
CA THR A 537 31.37 5.92 -31.70
C THR A 537 29.94 6.05 -32.25
N VAL A 538 29.80 6.82 -33.32
CA VAL A 538 28.52 7.10 -33.99
C VAL A 538 28.53 6.41 -35.35
N TYR A 539 27.80 5.30 -35.51
CA TYR A 539 27.95 4.41 -36.67
C TYR A 539 26.64 4.13 -37.42
N SER A 540 26.62 4.39 -38.73
CA SER A 540 25.55 3.93 -39.65
C SER A 540 24.13 4.20 -39.16
N ASN A 541 23.90 5.39 -38.60
CA ASN A 541 22.56 5.94 -38.46
C ASN A 541 22.06 6.41 -39.84
N GLY A 542 20.79 6.80 -39.92
CA GLY A 542 20.16 7.31 -41.13
C GLY A 542 20.73 8.64 -41.63
N SER A 543 19.85 9.63 -41.83
CA SER A 543 20.19 10.91 -42.47
C SER A 543 21.39 11.64 -41.85
N TYR A 544 21.55 11.61 -40.51
CA TYR A 544 22.61 12.37 -39.83
C TYR A 544 23.26 11.61 -38.68
N GLY A 545 24.59 11.69 -38.59
CA GLY A 545 25.34 11.30 -37.38
C GLY A 545 25.14 12.32 -36.29
N LEU A 546 25.63 13.54 -36.51
CA LEU A 546 25.39 14.71 -35.67
C LEU A 546 24.66 15.82 -36.46
N TYR A 547 23.51 16.28 -35.97
CA TYR A 547 22.74 17.39 -36.53
C TYR A 547 22.62 18.56 -35.54
N PHE A 548 22.92 19.78 -36.00
CA PHE A 548 22.86 21.03 -35.22
C PHE A 548 21.98 22.08 -35.91
N GLY A 549 20.75 22.27 -35.42
CA GLY A 549 19.72 23.08 -36.08
C GLY A 549 19.34 24.40 -35.40
N SER A 550 19.86 24.69 -34.20
CA SER A 550 19.41 25.84 -33.41
C SER A 550 19.92 27.19 -33.92
N SER A 551 19.08 28.23 -33.84
CA SER A 551 19.50 29.63 -34.07
C SER A 551 20.27 30.24 -32.89
N ALA A 552 20.42 29.53 -31.77
CA ALA A 552 21.17 30.00 -30.60
C ALA A 552 22.66 29.60 -30.61
N VAL A 553 23.48 30.40 -29.95
CA VAL A 553 24.93 30.15 -29.80
C VAL A 553 25.20 29.29 -28.56
N ALA A 554 24.79 28.03 -28.60
CA ALA A 554 25.36 27.00 -27.73
C ALA A 554 26.71 26.54 -28.31
N ALA A 555 27.66 26.21 -27.43
CA ALA A 555 28.99 25.72 -27.80
C ALA A 555 28.99 24.18 -27.77
N VAL A 556 29.30 23.56 -28.90
CA VAL A 556 29.36 22.11 -29.05
C VAL A 556 30.80 21.68 -29.29
N THR A 557 31.31 20.81 -28.43
CA THR A 557 32.61 20.16 -28.58
C THR A 557 32.41 18.69 -28.92
N VAL A 558 33.02 18.25 -30.02
CA VAL A 558 33.14 16.86 -30.44
C VAL A 558 34.62 16.49 -30.39
N LYS A 559 34.98 15.45 -29.62
CA LYS A 559 36.38 15.09 -29.35
C LYS A 559 36.59 13.58 -29.23
N ASN A 560 37.76 13.08 -29.59
CA ASN A 560 38.13 11.66 -29.46
C ASN A 560 37.06 10.71 -30.03
N SER A 561 36.30 11.11 -31.06
CA SER A 561 35.07 10.40 -31.46
C SER A 561 35.14 9.94 -32.90
N ILE A 562 34.51 8.80 -33.21
CA ILE A 562 34.48 8.22 -34.56
C ILE A 562 33.05 8.35 -35.11
N ILE A 563 32.87 9.03 -36.24
CA ILE A 563 31.55 9.38 -36.80
C ILE A 563 31.48 8.89 -38.25
N THR A 564 30.94 7.69 -38.45
CA THR A 564 31.16 6.92 -39.69
C THR A 564 29.93 6.26 -40.31
N ASN A 565 29.94 6.15 -41.63
CA ASN A 565 28.96 5.44 -42.48
C ASN A 565 27.48 5.88 -42.35
N GLN A 566 27.18 7.12 -41.93
CA GLN A 566 25.77 7.60 -41.90
C GLN A 566 25.20 7.74 -43.33
N THR A 567 23.89 7.61 -43.52
CA THR A 567 23.29 7.59 -44.88
C THR A 567 23.20 8.95 -45.58
N SER A 568 23.61 10.07 -44.96
CA SER A 568 23.83 11.34 -45.69
C SER A 568 24.96 12.19 -45.12
N TYR A 569 24.93 12.57 -43.83
CA TYR A 569 25.95 13.46 -43.26
C TYR A 569 26.58 12.92 -41.97
N GLY A 570 27.91 13.08 -41.86
CA GLY A 570 28.64 12.84 -40.60
C GLY A 570 28.31 13.91 -39.57
N VAL A 571 28.76 15.15 -39.82
CA VAL A 571 28.53 16.32 -38.97
C VAL A 571 27.86 17.44 -39.79
N TYR A 572 26.62 17.79 -39.44
CA TYR A 572 25.80 18.76 -40.17
C TYR A 572 25.35 19.91 -39.28
N ARG A 573 25.53 21.15 -39.74
CA ARG A 573 25.00 22.36 -39.10
C ARG A 573 24.14 23.19 -40.06
N SER A 574 22.87 23.36 -39.73
CA SER A 574 22.00 24.43 -40.27
C SER A 574 21.92 25.63 -39.32
N GLY A 575 22.17 25.42 -38.02
CA GLY A 575 22.05 26.42 -36.97
C GLY A 575 23.23 27.39 -36.81
N SER A 576 23.08 28.34 -35.89
CA SER A 576 24.09 29.33 -35.46
C SER A 576 25.04 28.82 -34.38
N ASN A 577 24.91 27.56 -33.94
CA ASN A 577 25.80 26.91 -32.98
C ASN A 577 27.28 27.01 -33.37
N THR A 578 28.17 27.18 -32.39
CA THR A 578 29.60 26.97 -32.60
C THR A 578 29.91 25.50 -32.40
N VAL A 579 30.23 24.78 -33.49
CA VAL A 579 30.54 23.35 -33.47
C VAL A 579 32.02 23.15 -33.76
N THR A 580 32.73 22.54 -32.81
CA THR A 580 34.17 22.29 -32.88
C THR A 580 34.43 20.78 -32.85
N VAL A 581 35.10 20.25 -33.88
CA VAL A 581 35.43 18.83 -34.02
C VAL A 581 36.95 18.64 -34.01
N THR A 582 37.51 18.08 -32.95
CA THR A 582 38.96 17.93 -32.73
C THR A 582 39.33 16.50 -32.37
N TYR A 583 40.54 16.03 -32.71
CA TYR A 583 41.02 14.67 -32.35
C TYR A 583 39.97 13.58 -32.61
N SER A 584 39.30 13.63 -33.76
CA SER A 584 38.14 12.75 -34.08
C SER A 584 38.27 12.21 -35.50
N ASP A 585 37.69 11.04 -35.79
CA ASP A 585 37.53 10.56 -37.16
C ASP A 585 36.11 10.83 -37.66
N VAL A 586 35.99 11.33 -38.90
CA VAL A 586 34.71 11.51 -39.58
C VAL A 586 34.84 11.03 -41.02
N TRP A 587 34.56 9.75 -41.26
CA TRP A 587 34.83 9.06 -42.52
C TRP A 587 33.64 8.23 -43.06
N GLY A 588 33.69 7.83 -44.33
CA GLY A 588 32.71 6.93 -44.93
C GLY A 588 31.30 7.50 -45.13
N ASN A 589 31.06 8.76 -44.77
CA ASN A 589 29.76 9.42 -44.93
C ASN A 589 29.66 10.08 -46.32
N PRO A 590 28.48 10.12 -46.98
CA PRO A 590 28.29 10.81 -48.25
C PRO A 590 28.66 12.30 -48.22
N THR A 591 28.62 12.94 -47.05
CA THR A 591 29.30 14.20 -46.76
C THR A 591 29.73 14.24 -45.30
N ASN A 592 31.04 14.19 -45.03
CA ASN A 592 31.58 14.17 -43.67
C ASN A 592 31.25 15.46 -42.87
N TYR A 593 31.28 16.63 -43.52
CA TYR A 593 31.05 17.92 -42.87
C TYR A 593 30.16 18.84 -43.72
N TYR A 594 29.18 19.50 -43.08
CA TYR A 594 28.37 20.56 -43.70
C TYR A 594 28.24 21.76 -42.76
N ASN A 595 28.70 22.94 -43.21
CA ASN A 595 28.87 24.17 -42.43
C ASN A 595 29.72 24.01 -41.13
N VAL A 596 30.50 22.94 -41.05
CA VAL A 596 31.49 22.66 -40.00
C VAL A 596 32.80 22.31 -40.71
N SER A 597 33.92 22.42 -40.03
CA SER A 597 35.25 22.04 -40.54
C SER A 597 35.97 21.16 -39.54
N ALA A 598 36.81 20.25 -40.04
CA ALA A 598 37.77 19.52 -39.20
C ALA A 598 38.70 20.51 -38.47
N GLY A 599 38.85 20.32 -37.16
CA GLY A 599 39.80 21.03 -36.30
C GLY A 599 41.12 20.26 -36.12
N ALA A 600 41.92 20.70 -35.14
CA ALA A 600 43.19 20.05 -34.82
C ALA A 600 43.01 18.58 -34.38
N GLY A 601 43.93 17.71 -34.80
CA GLY A 601 43.92 16.27 -34.53
C GLY A 601 42.86 15.46 -35.29
N THR A 602 41.95 16.10 -36.03
CA THR A 602 40.83 15.43 -36.69
C THR A 602 41.25 14.78 -38.00
N ILE A 603 40.91 13.50 -38.15
CA ILE A 603 41.23 12.65 -39.30
C ILE A 603 39.96 12.32 -40.12
N THR A 604 40.16 11.61 -41.23
CA THR A 604 39.10 11.17 -42.15
C THR A 604 39.61 9.91 -42.86
N GLN A 605 39.63 8.79 -42.15
CA GLN A 605 40.20 7.51 -42.59
C GLN A 605 39.34 6.33 -42.12
N ASN A 606 39.55 5.13 -42.66
CA ASN A 606 38.80 3.96 -42.20
C ASN A 606 39.20 3.60 -40.75
N PRO A 607 38.27 3.61 -39.76
CA PRO A 607 38.57 3.18 -38.39
C PRO A 607 38.82 1.68 -38.26
N ASN A 608 38.59 0.90 -39.32
CA ASN A 608 38.85 -0.54 -39.42
C ASN A 608 38.31 -1.35 -38.22
N TYR A 609 36.99 -1.37 -38.08
CA TYR A 609 36.29 -2.14 -37.05
C TYR A 609 36.46 -3.66 -37.22
N VAL A 610 36.35 -4.42 -36.12
CA VAL A 610 36.39 -5.89 -36.12
C VAL A 610 35.28 -6.48 -37.01
N SER A 611 34.00 -6.12 -36.79
CA SER A 611 32.90 -6.57 -37.64
C SER A 611 31.66 -5.66 -37.53
N ALA A 612 31.70 -4.46 -38.09
CA ALA A 612 30.56 -3.54 -38.02
C ALA A 612 29.31 -4.09 -38.77
N PRO A 613 28.08 -3.95 -38.23
CA PRO A 613 27.71 -3.25 -37.00
C PRO A 613 27.77 -4.09 -35.71
N THR A 614 27.99 -5.41 -35.79
CA THR A 614 27.90 -6.31 -34.62
C THR A 614 29.05 -6.15 -33.63
N ASN A 615 30.22 -5.72 -34.10
CA ASN A 615 31.37 -5.38 -33.26
C ASN A 615 32.04 -4.11 -33.81
N LEU A 616 32.00 -3.04 -33.00
CA LEU A 616 32.57 -1.72 -33.30
C LEU A 616 33.90 -1.45 -32.56
N LYS A 617 34.55 -2.49 -32.00
CA LYS A 617 35.94 -2.41 -31.54
C LYS A 617 36.88 -2.23 -32.73
N LEU A 618 38.03 -1.61 -32.48
CA LEU A 618 39.08 -1.39 -33.49
C LEU A 618 39.89 -2.67 -33.74
N GLN A 619 40.36 -2.87 -34.97
CA GLN A 619 41.43 -3.84 -35.26
C GLN A 619 42.81 -3.22 -34.99
N SER A 620 43.83 -4.05 -34.76
CA SER A 620 45.23 -3.67 -34.50
C SER A 620 45.91 -2.78 -35.56
N SER A 621 45.32 -2.66 -36.75
CA SER A 621 45.77 -1.80 -37.85
C SER A 621 44.95 -0.51 -38.00
N SER A 622 44.12 -0.18 -37.01
CA SER A 622 43.29 1.02 -37.01
C SER A 622 44.10 2.29 -36.78
N VAL A 623 43.84 3.29 -37.61
CA VAL A 623 44.38 4.66 -37.47
C VAL A 623 43.60 5.51 -36.45
N CYS A 624 42.74 4.89 -35.64
CA CYS A 624 42.08 5.51 -34.48
C CYS A 624 42.74 5.14 -33.15
N ILE A 625 43.63 4.14 -33.15
CA ILE A 625 44.45 3.74 -32.00
C ILE A 625 45.47 4.83 -31.70
N ASP A 626 45.72 5.12 -30.41
CA ASP A 626 46.70 6.08 -29.89
C ASP A 626 46.59 7.52 -30.46
N SER A 627 45.51 7.86 -31.15
CA SER A 627 45.39 9.06 -32.01
C SER A 627 44.52 10.19 -31.44
N GLY A 628 43.93 10.00 -30.26
CA GLY A 628 43.10 10.96 -29.54
C GLY A 628 43.90 11.99 -28.72
N THR A 629 43.27 12.58 -27.70
CA THR A 629 43.97 13.44 -26.72
C THR A 629 43.44 13.23 -25.30
N ALA A 630 44.34 13.26 -24.32
CA ALA A 630 44.02 13.24 -22.89
C ALA A 630 43.12 14.41 -22.43
N THR A 631 43.01 15.49 -23.22
CA THR A 631 42.34 16.74 -22.82
C THR A 631 40.81 16.57 -22.71
N GLY A 632 40.33 16.08 -21.57
CA GLY A 632 38.91 15.83 -21.30
C GLY A 632 38.43 14.45 -21.75
N ALA A 633 39.33 13.50 -22.00
CA ALA A 633 38.99 12.10 -22.16
C ALA A 633 38.50 11.51 -20.81
N PRO A 634 37.55 10.56 -20.82
CA PRO A 634 37.24 9.75 -19.64
C PRO A 634 38.40 8.83 -19.29
N ASN A 635 38.48 8.42 -18.02
CA ASN A 635 39.49 7.49 -17.49
C ASN A 635 39.21 6.01 -17.80
N HIS A 636 38.13 5.72 -18.52
CA HIS A 636 37.69 4.37 -18.87
C HIS A 636 36.95 4.35 -20.22
N ASP A 637 36.66 3.17 -20.77
CA ASP A 637 35.94 2.94 -22.03
C ASP A 637 34.50 2.42 -21.81
N PHE A 638 33.77 2.14 -22.90
CA PHE A 638 32.40 1.60 -22.87
C PHE A 638 32.23 0.30 -22.08
N GLU A 639 33.25 -0.56 -22.01
CA GLU A 639 33.18 -1.83 -21.27
C GLU A 639 33.69 -1.73 -19.82
N GLY A 640 34.36 -0.62 -19.48
CA GLY A 640 35.00 -0.36 -18.20
C GLY A 640 36.53 -0.54 -18.20
N VAL A 641 37.16 -0.72 -19.36
CA VAL A 641 38.62 -0.80 -19.50
C VAL A 641 39.22 0.57 -19.22
N ALA A 642 40.27 0.65 -18.40
CA ALA A 642 40.93 1.91 -18.05
C ALA A 642 41.63 2.55 -19.27
N ARG A 643 41.68 3.88 -19.32
CA ARG A 643 42.40 4.67 -20.33
C ARG A 643 43.43 5.60 -19.68
N PRO A 644 44.60 5.86 -20.28
CA PRO A 644 45.08 5.33 -21.57
C PRO A 644 45.71 3.93 -21.45
N LEU A 645 45.61 3.12 -22.50
CA LEU A 645 46.47 1.95 -22.73
C LEU A 645 47.52 2.25 -23.82
N ASN A 646 48.55 1.40 -23.94
CA ASN A 646 49.53 1.48 -25.03
C ASN A 646 49.08 0.49 -26.12
N GLY A 647 48.38 1.01 -27.14
CA GLY A 647 47.75 0.17 -28.17
C GLY A 647 48.72 -0.30 -29.24
N ASP A 648 49.59 0.60 -29.72
CA ASP A 648 50.55 0.34 -30.80
C ASP A 648 51.88 -0.28 -30.34
N GLY A 649 52.22 -0.16 -29.05
CA GLY A 649 53.45 -0.68 -28.46
C GLY A 649 54.71 0.15 -28.74
N ILE A 650 54.57 1.30 -29.41
CA ILE A 650 55.66 2.10 -30.00
C ILE A 650 55.81 3.45 -29.29
N ASN A 651 54.71 4.14 -28.96
CA ASN A 651 54.75 5.52 -28.45
C ASN A 651 54.52 5.66 -26.93
N GLY A 652 53.93 4.65 -26.30
CA GLY A 652 53.53 4.68 -24.89
C GLY A 652 52.01 4.62 -24.76
N SER A 653 51.47 4.92 -23.58
CA SER A 653 50.02 4.93 -23.39
C SER A 653 49.41 6.25 -23.87
N GLU A 654 48.91 6.30 -25.11
CA GLU A 654 48.13 7.43 -25.63
C GLU A 654 46.63 7.09 -25.61
N PHE A 655 45.75 7.99 -26.07
CA PHE A 655 44.29 7.79 -25.94
C PHE A 655 43.68 7.42 -27.28
N ASP A 656 42.82 6.40 -27.32
CA ASP A 656 42.10 6.07 -28.56
C ASP A 656 41.01 7.08 -28.91
N MET A 657 40.66 7.11 -30.20
CA MET A 657 39.38 7.65 -30.66
C MET A 657 38.28 6.57 -30.57
N GLY A 658 37.09 6.98 -30.14
CA GLY A 658 35.88 6.15 -30.08
C GLY A 658 35.53 5.68 -28.67
N ALA A 659 34.45 4.89 -28.61
CA ALA A 659 33.86 4.40 -27.37
C ALA A 659 34.64 3.27 -26.68
N TYR A 660 35.50 2.56 -27.41
CA TYR A 660 36.36 1.51 -26.88
C TYR A 660 37.79 1.99 -26.71
N GLU A 661 38.57 1.31 -25.88
CA GLU A 661 40.03 1.33 -25.88
C GLU A 661 40.56 0.01 -26.50
N TYR A 662 41.59 0.08 -27.32
CA TYR A 662 42.27 -1.07 -27.89
C TYR A 662 43.32 -1.62 -26.92
N ALA A 663 42.99 -2.73 -26.26
CA ALA A 663 43.98 -3.58 -25.62
C ALA A 663 44.56 -4.56 -26.65
N ALA A 664 45.88 -4.56 -26.82
CA ALA A 664 46.56 -5.63 -27.55
C ALA A 664 46.36 -6.99 -26.84
N ALA A 665 46.33 -8.09 -27.61
CA ALA A 665 46.22 -9.43 -27.06
C ALA A 665 47.43 -9.76 -26.15
N SER A 666 47.19 -10.54 -25.10
CA SER A 666 48.15 -10.82 -24.04
C SER A 666 49.36 -11.65 -24.51
N PHE A 667 50.46 -11.53 -23.76
CA PHE A 667 51.72 -12.23 -24.03
C PHE A 667 51.76 -13.57 -23.30
N CYS A 668 51.47 -14.65 -24.01
CA CYS A 668 51.73 -16.00 -23.53
C CYS A 668 53.17 -16.19 -23.01
N GLY A 669 53.31 -16.81 -21.85
CA GLY A 669 54.59 -17.14 -21.21
C GLY A 669 54.92 -16.33 -19.96
N ASP A 670 53.98 -15.54 -19.42
CA ASP A 670 54.21 -14.77 -18.17
C ASP A 670 53.80 -15.53 -16.89
N GLY A 671 53.05 -16.62 -17.02
CA GLY A 671 52.59 -17.46 -15.92
C GLY A 671 51.30 -17.00 -15.24
N ILE A 672 50.54 -16.09 -15.87
CA ILE A 672 49.23 -15.62 -15.45
C ILE A 672 48.24 -15.87 -16.59
N GLN A 673 47.22 -16.70 -16.37
CA GLN A 673 46.22 -16.97 -17.41
C GLN A 673 45.34 -15.74 -17.69
N ASN A 674 45.60 -15.05 -18.79
CA ASN A 674 44.90 -13.84 -19.24
C ASN A 674 43.67 -14.16 -20.11
N VAL A 675 42.89 -13.12 -20.43
CA VAL A 675 41.66 -13.24 -21.23
C VAL A 675 42.00 -13.55 -22.71
N GLY A 676 41.96 -14.83 -23.03
CA GLY A 676 42.27 -15.38 -24.37
C GLY A 676 43.13 -16.65 -24.30
N GLU A 677 43.77 -16.91 -23.17
CA GLU A 677 44.69 -18.03 -22.97
C GLU A 677 43.97 -19.25 -22.38
N THR A 678 44.24 -20.43 -22.91
CA THR A 678 43.65 -21.69 -22.43
C THR A 678 44.42 -22.25 -21.23
N CYS A 679 45.73 -22.01 -21.16
CA CYS A 679 46.58 -22.20 -20.00
C CYS A 679 47.93 -21.47 -20.21
N ASP A 680 48.64 -21.15 -19.12
CA ASP A 680 49.99 -20.57 -19.15
C ASP A 680 50.85 -21.14 -18.00
N ASP A 681 51.89 -21.92 -18.31
CA ASP A 681 52.88 -22.46 -17.37
C ASP A 681 54.15 -21.57 -17.27
N GLY A 682 54.08 -20.33 -17.75
CA GLY A 682 55.15 -19.35 -17.79
C GLY A 682 56.32 -19.79 -18.69
N PRO A 683 57.58 -19.68 -18.22
CA PRO A 683 58.76 -20.10 -18.98
C PRO A 683 58.84 -21.57 -19.37
N ALA A 684 57.90 -22.43 -18.92
CA ALA A 684 57.78 -23.82 -19.36
C ALA A 684 56.96 -23.99 -20.66
N ASN A 685 56.29 -22.94 -21.15
CA ASN A 685 55.47 -23.01 -22.36
C ASN A 685 56.29 -23.43 -23.58
N GLY A 686 55.78 -24.40 -24.34
CA GLY A 686 56.47 -25.04 -25.45
C GLY A 686 57.38 -26.22 -25.05
N THR A 687 57.42 -26.60 -23.77
CA THR A 687 58.06 -27.85 -23.31
C THR A 687 57.06 -29.00 -23.18
N TYR A 688 57.58 -30.22 -23.08
CA TYR A 688 56.79 -31.45 -23.04
C TYR A 688 56.02 -31.58 -21.71
N ASN A 689 54.76 -32.04 -21.77
CA ASN A 689 53.75 -32.01 -20.70
C ASN A 689 53.29 -30.62 -20.22
N HIS A 690 53.65 -29.54 -20.91
CA HIS A 690 53.29 -28.15 -20.56
C HIS A 690 52.43 -27.47 -21.64
N CYS A 691 51.92 -26.27 -21.36
CA CYS A 691 51.17 -25.44 -22.32
C CYS A 691 51.96 -25.16 -23.60
N LYS A 692 51.28 -24.90 -24.72
CA LYS A 692 51.94 -24.46 -25.97
C LYS A 692 52.62 -23.10 -25.79
N ALA A 693 53.64 -22.84 -26.59
CA ALA A 693 54.32 -21.54 -26.69
C ALA A 693 53.43 -20.37 -27.20
N ASP A 694 52.16 -20.64 -27.52
CA ASP A 694 51.14 -19.65 -27.89
C ASP A 694 49.91 -19.65 -26.95
N CYS A 695 49.93 -20.46 -25.88
CA CYS A 695 48.88 -20.59 -24.86
C CYS A 695 47.49 -20.95 -25.40
N SER A 696 47.40 -21.43 -26.66
CA SER A 696 46.17 -21.88 -27.31
C SER A 696 45.63 -23.23 -26.78
N GLY A 697 46.32 -23.83 -25.81
CA GLY A 697 46.00 -25.11 -25.19
C GLY A 697 47.25 -25.84 -24.71
N MET A 698 47.07 -27.07 -24.22
CA MET A 698 48.19 -27.93 -23.87
C MET A 698 49.09 -28.23 -25.07
N GLY A 699 50.38 -28.30 -24.80
CA GLY A 699 51.43 -28.70 -25.72
C GLY A 699 51.63 -30.22 -25.78
N PRO A 700 52.77 -30.65 -26.34
CA PRO A 700 53.03 -32.06 -26.64
C PRO A 700 53.21 -32.92 -25.38
N ARG A 701 52.60 -34.11 -25.33
CA ARG A 701 52.54 -35.00 -24.15
C ARG A 701 52.17 -36.45 -24.54
N CYS A 702 52.55 -37.43 -23.71
CA CYS A 702 52.11 -38.82 -23.86
C CYS A 702 50.58 -38.90 -23.72
N GLY A 703 49.94 -39.58 -24.66
CA GLY A 703 48.50 -39.60 -24.87
C GLY A 703 47.98 -38.37 -25.64
N ASP A 704 48.70 -37.89 -26.67
CA ASP A 704 48.23 -36.80 -27.56
C ASP A 704 47.97 -37.19 -29.03
N SER A 705 48.19 -38.46 -29.39
CA SER A 705 48.08 -39.06 -30.73
C SER A 705 49.25 -38.75 -31.66
N THR A 706 50.37 -38.24 -31.14
CA THR A 706 51.52 -37.79 -31.94
C THR A 706 52.82 -38.16 -31.26
N THR A 707 53.52 -39.22 -31.71
CA THR A 707 54.83 -39.60 -31.15
C THR A 707 55.82 -38.44 -31.15
N ASN A 708 56.16 -37.91 -29.97
CA ASN A 708 56.96 -36.72 -29.78
C ASN A 708 57.80 -36.76 -28.49
N GLY A 709 58.66 -35.76 -28.28
CA GLY A 709 59.47 -35.66 -27.06
C GLY A 709 60.34 -36.91 -26.78
N PRO A 710 60.16 -37.60 -25.63
CA PRO A 710 60.95 -38.77 -25.21
C PRO A 710 60.35 -40.14 -25.61
N GLU A 711 59.23 -40.17 -26.33
CA GLU A 711 58.37 -41.36 -26.53
C GLU A 711 58.95 -42.40 -27.50
N GLN A 712 58.50 -43.66 -27.39
CA GLN A 712 58.75 -44.72 -28.39
C GLN A 712 57.52 -45.04 -29.23
N CYS A 713 56.32 -44.86 -28.66
CA CYS A 713 55.01 -44.91 -29.29
C CYS A 713 54.07 -43.91 -28.58
N ASP A 714 52.96 -43.57 -29.21
CA ASP A 714 51.84 -42.81 -28.66
C ASP A 714 50.60 -43.18 -29.48
N ASP A 715 49.53 -43.61 -28.82
CA ASP A 715 48.27 -44.08 -29.41
C ASP A 715 47.07 -43.18 -29.00
N GLY A 716 47.35 -41.95 -28.54
CA GLY A 716 46.33 -40.97 -28.16
C GLY A 716 45.69 -41.18 -26.79
N ASN A 717 46.16 -42.15 -26.00
CA ASN A 717 45.62 -42.41 -24.67
C ASN A 717 46.69 -42.81 -23.63
N THR A 718 46.28 -43.45 -22.52
CA THR A 718 47.18 -43.81 -21.40
C THR A 718 46.90 -45.22 -20.85
N SER A 719 46.54 -46.12 -21.75
CA SER A 719 46.30 -47.55 -21.51
C SER A 719 47.60 -48.36 -21.51
N ASN A 720 47.52 -49.68 -21.31
CA ASN A 720 48.65 -50.62 -21.26
C ASN A 720 48.33 -51.94 -22.01
N SER A 721 47.45 -51.91 -23.00
CA SER A 721 46.87 -53.13 -23.63
C SER A 721 46.63 -52.97 -25.15
N ASP A 722 47.28 -51.97 -25.73
CA ASP A 722 47.12 -51.44 -27.08
C ASP A 722 48.51 -51.24 -27.70
N ASP A 723 48.63 -50.45 -28.77
CA ASP A 723 49.91 -50.31 -29.49
C ASP A 723 51.00 -49.62 -28.65
N CYS A 724 50.64 -49.00 -27.52
CA CYS A 724 51.56 -48.43 -26.56
C CYS A 724 51.17 -48.72 -25.10
N THR A 725 52.10 -48.43 -24.19
CA THR A 725 51.89 -48.43 -22.74
C THR A 725 51.84 -47.01 -22.19
N ASN A 726 51.34 -46.82 -20.97
CA ASN A 726 51.14 -45.50 -20.35
C ASN A 726 52.45 -44.76 -19.96
N ALA A 727 53.60 -45.39 -20.18
CA ALA A 727 54.93 -44.79 -20.14
C ALA A 727 55.49 -44.47 -21.54
N CYS A 728 54.65 -44.59 -22.58
CA CYS A 728 54.94 -44.44 -24.00
C CYS A 728 56.02 -45.43 -24.54
N LEU A 729 55.88 -46.73 -24.23
CA LEU A 729 56.77 -47.87 -24.60
C LEU A 729 56.00 -49.09 -25.20
N ASN A 730 56.66 -49.95 -25.97
CA ASN A 730 56.05 -51.09 -26.70
C ASN A 730 55.89 -52.40 -25.86
N PRO A 731 54.82 -53.21 -26.05
CA PRO A 731 54.51 -54.46 -25.31
C PRO A 731 54.99 -55.80 -25.95
N THR A 732 54.82 -56.96 -25.27
CA THR A 732 55.31 -58.31 -25.71
C THR A 732 54.56 -59.55 -25.15
N CYS A 733 54.03 -60.46 -25.99
CA CYS A 733 53.39 -61.73 -25.55
C CYS A 733 54.19 -62.51 -24.48
N GLY A 734 53.51 -62.89 -23.40
CA GLY A 734 54.04 -63.61 -22.24
C GLY A 734 54.38 -62.70 -21.06
N ASP A 735 54.13 -61.39 -21.15
CA ASP A 735 54.30 -60.42 -20.05
C ASP A 735 53.06 -60.26 -19.16
N GLY A 736 51.90 -60.80 -19.58
CA GLY A 736 50.65 -60.78 -18.83
C GLY A 736 49.67 -59.67 -19.21
N PHE A 737 49.97 -58.86 -20.23
CA PHE A 737 49.07 -57.84 -20.77
C PHE A 737 48.86 -58.05 -22.28
N THR A 738 47.67 -58.48 -22.68
CA THR A 738 47.37 -58.81 -24.08
C THR A 738 47.50 -57.60 -25.01
N TRP A 739 48.50 -57.62 -25.90
CA TRP A 739 48.70 -56.59 -26.92
C TRP A 739 47.66 -56.70 -28.06
N ALA A 740 46.68 -55.80 -28.04
CA ALA A 740 45.58 -55.81 -29.00
C ALA A 740 46.06 -55.84 -30.47
N GLY A 741 45.55 -56.81 -31.24
CA GLY A 741 45.81 -56.95 -32.67
C GLY A 741 47.04 -57.76 -33.06
N HIS A 742 47.97 -58.02 -32.12
CA HIS A 742 49.21 -58.77 -32.39
C HIS A 742 49.20 -60.17 -31.76
N GLU A 743 48.59 -60.32 -30.58
CA GLU A 743 48.22 -61.61 -29.97
C GLU A 743 46.71 -61.70 -29.75
N GLU A 744 46.17 -62.91 -29.78
CA GLU A 744 44.73 -63.17 -29.55
C GLU A 744 44.45 -63.60 -28.10
N CYS A 745 45.50 -63.92 -27.33
CA CYS A 745 45.47 -64.36 -25.94
C CYS A 745 46.89 -64.36 -25.35
N ASP A 746 47.00 -64.08 -24.06
CA ASP A 746 48.18 -64.32 -23.21
C ASP A 746 47.67 -64.88 -21.87
N ASP A 747 48.17 -66.04 -21.48
CA ASP A 747 47.85 -66.74 -20.22
C ASP A 747 49.11 -66.94 -19.34
N ALA A 748 50.14 -66.14 -19.60
CA ALA A 748 51.48 -66.19 -19.02
C ALA A 748 52.19 -67.56 -19.17
N ASN A 749 51.77 -68.41 -20.12
CA ASN A 749 52.49 -69.64 -20.46
C ASN A 749 52.46 -69.96 -21.98
N ALA A 750 52.42 -71.25 -22.38
CA ALA A 750 52.68 -71.68 -23.76
C ALA A 750 52.11 -73.08 -24.09
N SER A 751 50.85 -73.32 -23.72
CA SER A 751 50.14 -74.60 -23.90
C SER A 751 49.52 -74.77 -25.31
N ASN A 752 48.67 -75.78 -25.52
CA ASN A 752 48.13 -76.20 -26.82
C ASN A 752 46.82 -77.05 -26.74
N THR A 753 46.18 -77.16 -25.57
CA THR A 753 45.00 -78.05 -25.35
C THR A 753 43.91 -77.38 -24.52
N ASP A 754 43.84 -76.07 -24.64
CA ASP A 754 43.25 -75.07 -23.77
C ASP A 754 43.06 -73.77 -24.60
N GLY A 755 42.60 -72.68 -23.98
CA GLY A 755 42.13 -71.49 -24.72
C GLY A 755 43.17 -70.73 -25.54
N CYS A 756 44.47 -70.96 -25.34
CA CYS A 756 45.55 -70.28 -26.06
C CYS A 756 46.61 -71.27 -26.54
N VAL A 757 46.83 -71.33 -27.85
CA VAL A 757 47.89 -72.16 -28.45
C VAL A 757 49.24 -71.41 -28.44
N GLN A 758 50.34 -72.17 -28.42
CA GLN A 758 51.75 -71.79 -28.21
C GLN A 758 52.31 -70.61 -29.04
N ASN A 759 51.55 -70.08 -29.99
CA ASN A 759 51.87 -68.91 -30.80
C ASN A 759 50.87 -67.75 -30.56
N CYS A 760 50.41 -67.59 -29.32
CA CYS A 760 49.51 -66.54 -28.82
C CYS A 760 48.22 -66.39 -29.66
N LYS A 761 47.55 -67.52 -29.96
CA LYS A 761 46.33 -67.59 -30.80
C LYS A 761 45.22 -68.47 -30.24
N THR A 762 43.99 -68.24 -30.72
CA THR A 762 42.75 -68.90 -30.27
C THR A 762 42.37 -70.14 -31.11
N ALA A 763 41.72 -71.11 -30.46
CA ALA A 763 41.13 -72.31 -31.07
C ALA A 763 39.87 -72.00 -31.91
N LYS A 764 39.59 -72.77 -32.98
CA LYS A 764 38.54 -72.49 -33.99
C LYS A 764 37.97 -73.79 -34.58
N CYS A 765 36.68 -73.78 -34.95
CA CYS A 765 35.96 -74.94 -35.50
C CYS A 765 36.13 -75.11 -37.03
N GLY A 766 35.72 -76.28 -37.54
CA GLY A 766 35.79 -76.70 -38.93
C GLY A 766 37.08 -77.44 -39.26
N ASP A 767 37.85 -77.83 -38.24
CA ASP A 767 39.14 -78.51 -38.36
C ASP A 767 39.08 -80.02 -38.06
N THR A 768 37.89 -80.55 -37.78
CA THR A 768 37.56 -81.93 -37.41
C THR A 768 37.84 -82.35 -35.95
N PHE A 769 38.18 -81.43 -35.04
CA PHE A 769 38.41 -81.73 -33.62
C PHE A 769 37.50 -80.95 -32.67
N VAL A 770 36.48 -81.62 -32.11
CA VAL A 770 35.60 -81.03 -31.08
C VAL A 770 36.38 -80.78 -29.78
N GLN A 771 36.58 -79.51 -29.46
CA GLN A 771 37.35 -78.98 -28.34
C GLN A 771 36.42 -78.53 -27.20
N ALA A 772 36.76 -78.91 -25.97
CA ALA A 772 35.86 -78.82 -24.82
C ALA A 772 35.62 -77.37 -24.37
N GLY A 773 34.51 -76.79 -24.83
CA GLY A 773 34.13 -75.39 -24.57
C GLY A 773 34.32 -74.45 -25.77
N VAL A 774 34.63 -74.99 -26.96
CA VAL A 774 34.88 -74.19 -28.18
C VAL A 774 33.77 -74.38 -29.24
N GLU A 775 33.31 -75.61 -29.53
CA GLU A 775 32.19 -75.85 -30.47
C GLU A 775 31.14 -76.88 -29.99
N GLN A 776 30.01 -76.97 -30.73
CA GLN A 776 28.88 -77.85 -30.40
C GLN A 776 28.55 -78.90 -31.49
N CYS A 777 28.63 -78.56 -32.78
CA CYS A 777 28.56 -79.51 -33.89
C CYS A 777 29.57 -79.16 -35.00
N ASP A 778 30.55 -80.02 -35.30
CA ASP A 778 31.37 -79.93 -36.52
C ASP A 778 30.89 -81.00 -37.51
N ASP A 779 30.44 -80.58 -38.69
CA ASP A 779 30.01 -81.46 -39.78
C ASP A 779 30.94 -81.42 -41.02
N GLY A 780 32.02 -80.64 -40.94
CA GLY A 780 33.01 -80.44 -42.00
C GLY A 780 32.63 -79.39 -43.06
N ASN A 781 31.61 -78.56 -42.85
CA ASN A 781 31.25 -77.47 -43.75
C ASN A 781 30.81 -76.17 -43.02
N ILE A 782 30.45 -75.12 -43.77
CA ILE A 782 30.11 -73.78 -43.23
C ILE A 782 28.93 -73.10 -43.97
N ILE A 783 27.80 -73.81 -44.13
CA ILE A 783 26.58 -73.27 -44.75
C ILE A 783 25.56 -72.88 -43.68
N ASN A 784 24.96 -71.69 -43.81
CA ASN A 784 24.12 -71.07 -42.77
C ASN A 784 22.62 -71.15 -43.07
N THR A 785 22.16 -72.13 -43.85
CA THR A 785 20.74 -72.26 -44.24
C THR A 785 20.23 -73.70 -44.10
N ASP A 786 20.89 -74.51 -43.28
CA ASP A 786 20.42 -75.83 -42.85
C ASP A 786 20.78 -76.07 -41.36
N ALA A 787 20.91 -77.33 -40.92
CA ALA A 787 20.68 -77.69 -39.52
C ALA A 787 21.87 -77.48 -38.55
N CYS A 788 23.09 -77.39 -39.04
CA CYS A 788 24.26 -76.97 -38.26
C CYS A 788 24.91 -75.79 -39.01
N ILE A 789 24.65 -74.56 -38.55
CA ILE A 789 25.12 -73.34 -39.22
C ILE A 789 26.64 -73.22 -39.13
N GLY A 790 27.26 -72.53 -40.09
CA GLY A 790 28.72 -72.45 -40.29
C GLY A 790 29.56 -71.76 -39.21
N GLY A 791 29.02 -71.60 -38.00
CA GLY A 791 29.75 -71.38 -36.76
C GLY A 791 29.81 -72.62 -35.84
N CYS A 792 29.45 -73.81 -36.35
CA CYS A 792 29.42 -75.08 -35.62
C CYS A 792 28.38 -75.17 -34.49
N LEU A 793 27.18 -74.65 -34.76
CA LEU A 793 26.05 -74.54 -33.83
C LEU A 793 24.76 -75.06 -34.49
N SER A 794 23.84 -75.60 -33.70
CA SER A 794 22.52 -76.02 -34.21
C SER A 794 21.64 -74.81 -34.50
N ALA A 795 20.93 -74.80 -35.63
CA ALA A 795 20.12 -73.66 -36.08
C ALA A 795 18.94 -73.34 -35.13
N THR A 796 18.68 -72.06 -34.92
CA THR A 796 17.67 -71.54 -33.97
C THR A 796 17.22 -70.13 -34.36
N CYS A 797 15.90 -69.90 -34.43
CA CYS A 797 15.29 -68.55 -34.51
C CYS A 797 16.07 -67.52 -33.67
N GLY A 798 16.50 -66.44 -34.32
CA GLY A 798 17.46 -65.47 -33.80
C GLY A 798 18.92 -65.75 -34.18
N ASP A 799 19.19 -66.46 -35.28
CA ASP A 799 20.54 -66.78 -35.77
C ASP A 799 21.00 -65.94 -36.98
N GLY A 800 20.15 -65.04 -37.47
CA GLY A 800 20.44 -64.09 -38.55
C GLY A 800 20.06 -64.59 -39.94
N TYR A 801 19.49 -65.80 -40.05
CA TYR A 801 19.20 -66.44 -41.31
C TYR A 801 17.75 -66.97 -41.33
N VAL A 802 16.83 -66.23 -41.98
CA VAL A 802 15.43 -66.62 -42.13
C VAL A 802 15.32 -67.97 -42.87
N GLN A 803 15.06 -69.04 -42.12
CA GLN A 803 14.99 -70.41 -42.59
C GLN A 803 13.61 -70.67 -43.20
N THR A 804 13.60 -70.96 -44.51
CA THR A 804 12.37 -70.99 -45.32
C THR A 804 11.40 -72.08 -44.85
N GLY A 805 10.34 -71.65 -44.17
CA GLY A 805 9.30 -72.52 -43.61
C GLY A 805 9.43 -72.81 -42.12
N VAL A 806 10.42 -72.23 -41.44
CA VAL A 806 10.59 -72.28 -39.98
C VAL A 806 10.03 -71.01 -39.34
N GLU A 807 10.43 -69.82 -39.79
CA GLU A 807 9.95 -68.54 -39.23
C GLU A 807 9.53 -67.45 -40.25
N GLN A 808 9.13 -66.26 -39.73
CA GLN A 808 8.58 -65.13 -40.51
C GLN A 808 9.52 -63.92 -40.60
N CYS A 809 10.30 -63.65 -39.56
CA CYS A 809 11.43 -62.72 -39.57
C CYS A 809 12.56 -63.30 -38.70
N ASP A 810 13.79 -62.88 -38.96
CA ASP A 810 14.96 -63.12 -38.12
C ASP A 810 15.90 -61.93 -38.34
N ASP A 811 16.33 -61.30 -37.26
CA ASP A 811 17.15 -60.10 -37.18
C ASP A 811 18.50 -60.35 -36.47
N GLY A 812 18.84 -61.61 -36.20
CA GLY A 812 20.16 -62.01 -35.70
C GLY A 812 20.27 -62.19 -34.18
N ASN A 813 19.16 -62.19 -33.45
CA ASN A 813 19.17 -62.49 -32.01
C ASN A 813 17.79 -62.95 -31.47
N THR A 814 17.73 -63.34 -30.18
CA THR A 814 16.50 -63.75 -29.47
C THR A 814 16.02 -62.73 -28.43
N ILE A 815 16.39 -61.46 -28.60
CA ILE A 815 15.75 -60.33 -27.94
C ILE A 815 14.37 -60.18 -28.63
N ASN A 816 13.38 -59.63 -27.93
CA ASN A 816 12.03 -59.50 -28.49
C ASN A 816 11.80 -58.16 -29.21
N ASN A 817 12.80 -57.29 -29.22
CA ASN A 817 12.57 -55.87 -29.06
C ASN A 817 13.63 -55.03 -29.79
N ASP A 818 13.93 -55.41 -31.04
CA ASP A 818 14.89 -54.70 -31.91
C ASP A 818 14.65 -54.88 -33.42
N GLY A 819 13.73 -55.77 -33.82
CA GLY A 819 13.23 -55.87 -35.21
C GLY A 819 12.22 -57.00 -35.42
N CYS A 820 12.42 -58.11 -34.72
CA CYS A 820 11.57 -59.29 -34.64
C CYS A 820 11.38 -59.68 -33.16
N SER A 821 10.36 -60.48 -32.85
CA SER A 821 10.18 -61.09 -31.52
C SER A 821 10.95 -62.41 -31.43
N ASN A 822 11.27 -62.89 -30.22
CA ASN A 822 11.99 -64.15 -30.00
C ASN A 822 11.19 -65.44 -30.30
N THR A 823 9.96 -65.27 -30.80
CA THR A 823 9.17 -66.35 -31.44
C THR A 823 9.12 -66.19 -32.96
N CYS A 824 10.03 -65.38 -33.49
CA CYS A 824 10.25 -64.98 -34.87
C CYS A 824 9.00 -64.51 -35.62
N LYS A 825 8.33 -63.50 -35.03
CA LYS A 825 7.19 -62.73 -35.58
C LYS A 825 7.42 -61.22 -35.46
N THR A 826 6.77 -60.44 -36.34
CA THR A 826 6.79 -58.97 -36.29
C THR A 826 6.12 -58.41 -35.02
N PRO A 827 6.74 -57.46 -34.30
CA PRO A 827 6.26 -56.96 -33.01
C PRO A 827 5.17 -55.87 -33.14
N THR A 828 4.34 -55.68 -32.10
CA THR A 828 3.29 -54.65 -32.03
C THR A 828 2.92 -54.23 -30.60
N CYS A 829 2.90 -52.92 -30.31
CA CYS A 829 2.31 -52.34 -29.10
C CYS A 829 1.03 -53.04 -28.60
N GLY A 830 1.03 -53.41 -27.31
CA GLY A 830 -0.03 -54.16 -26.63
C GLY A 830 0.15 -55.68 -26.72
N ASP A 831 1.34 -56.19 -27.03
CA ASP A 831 1.65 -57.63 -27.09
C ASP A 831 2.34 -58.19 -25.83
N GLY A 832 2.69 -57.32 -24.89
CA GLY A 832 3.29 -57.64 -23.59
C GLY A 832 4.80 -57.54 -23.57
N ILE A 833 5.41 -56.92 -24.59
CA ILE A 833 6.85 -56.85 -24.76
C ILE A 833 7.27 -55.46 -25.25
N GLN A 834 7.74 -54.61 -24.34
CA GLN A 834 8.15 -53.23 -24.64
C GLN A 834 9.26 -53.15 -25.72
N GLN A 835 8.98 -52.49 -26.84
CA GLN A 835 9.85 -52.34 -28.03
C GLN A 835 10.62 -50.99 -28.07
N PRO A 836 11.63 -50.81 -28.96
CA PRO A 836 12.41 -49.56 -29.01
C PRO A 836 11.59 -48.41 -29.57
N GLY A 837 11.37 -47.40 -28.73
CA GLY A 837 10.43 -46.31 -29.01
C GLY A 837 9.13 -46.44 -28.22
N GLU A 838 8.89 -47.58 -27.58
CA GLU A 838 7.86 -47.77 -26.55
C GLU A 838 8.47 -47.53 -25.17
N ASP A 839 7.79 -46.74 -24.35
CA ASP A 839 8.27 -46.42 -23.01
C ASP A 839 7.68 -47.38 -21.95
N CYS A 840 6.69 -48.19 -22.36
CA CYS A 840 6.07 -49.32 -21.67
C CYS A 840 5.32 -50.24 -22.68
N ASP A 841 5.03 -51.49 -22.32
CA ASP A 841 3.96 -52.33 -22.89
C ASP A 841 3.48 -53.28 -21.77
N ASP A 842 2.16 -53.46 -21.60
CA ASP A 842 1.56 -54.34 -20.58
C ASP A 842 0.70 -55.50 -21.12
N GLY A 843 0.66 -55.70 -22.44
CA GLY A 843 -0.09 -56.76 -23.12
C GLY A 843 -1.57 -56.46 -23.32
N ASN A 844 -1.96 -55.19 -23.29
CA ASN A 844 -3.33 -54.73 -23.31
C ASN A 844 -3.50 -53.45 -24.16
N ALA A 845 -4.72 -52.91 -24.25
CA ALA A 845 -5.06 -51.76 -25.10
C ALA A 845 -6.10 -50.83 -24.45
N ASP A 846 -6.12 -50.77 -23.12
CA ASP A 846 -6.78 -49.70 -22.36
C ASP A 846 -5.99 -48.38 -22.52
N ASN A 847 -6.52 -47.29 -21.95
CA ASN A 847 -5.85 -45.98 -21.87
C ASN A 847 -6.10 -45.35 -20.49
N THR A 848 -6.32 -46.16 -19.45
CA THR A 848 -6.66 -45.72 -18.08
C THR A 848 -5.89 -46.48 -16.98
N ASP A 849 -4.89 -47.26 -17.39
CA ASP A 849 -3.85 -47.88 -16.56
C ASP A 849 -2.49 -47.21 -16.84
N ALA A 850 -1.40 -47.81 -16.34
CA ALA A 850 -0.07 -47.21 -16.41
C ALA A 850 0.60 -47.34 -17.80
N CYS A 851 -0.01 -48.07 -18.76
CA CYS A 851 0.52 -48.19 -20.11
C CYS A 851 -0.58 -48.11 -21.19
N PRO A 852 -1.02 -46.88 -21.55
CA PRO A 852 -1.97 -46.67 -22.63
C PRO A 852 -1.57 -47.33 -23.95
N ALA A 853 -2.58 -47.65 -24.76
CA ALA A 853 -2.48 -48.27 -26.10
C ALA A 853 -1.67 -47.49 -27.17
N SER A 854 -0.91 -46.48 -26.77
CA SER A 854 0.14 -45.80 -27.55
C SER A 854 1.55 -46.29 -27.18
N CYS A 855 1.67 -47.19 -26.20
CA CYS A 855 2.92 -47.71 -25.62
C CYS A 855 3.89 -46.60 -25.19
N LYS A 856 3.30 -45.55 -24.58
CA LYS A 856 4.01 -44.48 -23.91
C LYS A 856 3.64 -44.48 -22.44
N ASN A 857 4.65 -44.25 -21.58
CA ASN A 857 4.42 -44.07 -20.16
C ASN A 857 3.41 -42.95 -19.98
N ALA A 858 2.29 -43.28 -19.35
CA ALA A 858 1.25 -42.31 -19.06
C ALA A 858 1.83 -41.16 -18.23
N ALA A 859 1.36 -39.94 -18.45
CA ALA A 859 1.97 -38.75 -17.88
C ALA A 859 0.93 -37.77 -17.34
N CYS A 860 1.14 -37.28 -16.12
CA CYS A 860 0.28 -36.28 -15.51
C CYS A 860 0.09 -35.06 -16.43
N GLY A 861 -1.18 -34.73 -16.68
CA GLY A 861 -1.61 -33.69 -17.62
C GLY A 861 -1.93 -34.20 -19.03
N ASP A 862 -2.11 -35.50 -19.24
CA ASP A 862 -2.44 -36.09 -20.56
C ASP A 862 -3.95 -36.14 -20.86
N GLY A 863 -4.80 -35.92 -19.86
CA GLY A 863 -6.27 -35.87 -19.98
C GLY A 863 -6.98 -37.15 -19.54
N PHE A 864 -6.25 -38.18 -19.11
CA PHE A 864 -6.81 -39.47 -18.70
C PHE A 864 -6.47 -39.76 -17.24
N LYS A 865 -7.45 -39.78 -16.34
CA LYS A 865 -7.19 -40.10 -14.93
C LYS A 865 -7.01 -41.61 -14.70
N TRP A 866 -5.82 -42.08 -14.28
CA TRP A 866 -5.57 -43.52 -14.05
C TRP A 866 -5.95 -43.98 -12.64
N ALA A 867 -6.42 -45.22 -12.53
CA ALA A 867 -6.97 -45.76 -11.29
C ALA A 867 -5.90 -46.19 -10.28
N GLY A 868 -5.46 -45.26 -9.42
CA GLY A 868 -4.68 -45.55 -8.21
C GLY A 868 -3.20 -45.18 -8.25
N GLN A 869 -2.74 -44.56 -9.34
CA GLN A 869 -1.46 -43.83 -9.35
C GLN A 869 -1.66 -42.34 -9.01
N GLU A 870 -2.84 -41.78 -9.33
CA GLU A 870 -3.12 -40.35 -9.27
C GLU A 870 -4.54 -40.03 -8.77
N GLU A 871 -4.71 -38.83 -8.23
CA GLU A 871 -5.94 -38.36 -7.57
C GLU A 871 -6.79 -37.46 -8.48
N CYS A 872 -6.20 -36.92 -9.54
CA CYS A 872 -6.84 -36.10 -10.56
C CYS A 872 -5.94 -36.08 -11.81
N ASP A 873 -6.54 -35.77 -12.96
CA ASP A 873 -5.88 -35.25 -14.16
C ASP A 873 -6.90 -34.30 -14.81
N ASP A 874 -6.46 -33.16 -15.34
CA ASP A 874 -7.32 -32.19 -16.04
C ASP A 874 -6.83 -31.82 -17.47
N GLY A 875 -5.84 -32.55 -18.00
CA GLY A 875 -5.24 -32.32 -19.31
C GLY A 875 -4.21 -31.17 -19.35
N ASN A 876 -3.63 -30.81 -18.20
CA ASN A 876 -2.73 -29.69 -18.03
C ASN A 876 -1.67 -29.95 -16.92
N THR A 877 -0.59 -29.16 -16.88
CA THR A 877 0.56 -29.34 -15.96
C THR A 877 0.75 -28.19 -14.97
N SER A 878 -0.29 -27.38 -14.80
CA SER A 878 -0.39 -26.32 -13.79
C SER A 878 -0.23 -26.82 -12.36
N ASN A 879 0.08 -25.87 -11.49
CA ASN A 879 0.10 -25.99 -10.04
C ASN A 879 -0.71 -24.85 -9.39
N THR A 880 -1.72 -24.33 -10.08
CA THR A 880 -2.50 -23.13 -9.66
C THR A 880 -4.01 -23.29 -9.86
N ASP A 881 -4.48 -24.53 -10.00
CA ASP A 881 -5.88 -24.94 -10.11
C ASP A 881 -6.14 -26.22 -9.29
N SER A 882 -7.23 -26.95 -9.51
CA SER A 882 -7.61 -28.08 -8.64
C SER A 882 -6.73 -29.34 -8.79
N CYS A 883 -5.79 -29.40 -9.74
CA CYS A 883 -4.90 -30.54 -9.92
C CYS A 883 -3.45 -30.09 -10.12
N VAL A 884 -2.57 -30.38 -9.15
CA VAL A 884 -1.15 -29.98 -9.26
C VAL A 884 -0.39 -30.89 -10.23
N THR A 885 0.76 -30.41 -10.76
CA THR A 885 1.67 -31.09 -11.70
C THR A 885 2.16 -32.49 -11.28
N ALA A 886 1.85 -32.95 -10.06
CA ALA A 886 2.08 -34.31 -9.56
C ALA A 886 0.82 -35.19 -9.57
N CYS A 887 -0.25 -34.74 -10.25
CA CYS A 887 -1.57 -35.35 -10.37
C CYS A 887 -2.19 -35.76 -9.03
N LYS A 888 -2.10 -34.82 -8.08
CA LYS A 888 -2.72 -34.86 -6.77
C LYS A 888 -3.74 -33.75 -6.63
N THR A 889 -4.73 -33.99 -5.78
CA THR A 889 -5.64 -32.91 -5.38
C THR A 889 -4.84 -31.81 -4.68
N ALA A 890 -5.12 -30.55 -5.01
CA ALA A 890 -4.54 -29.38 -4.36
C ALA A 890 -4.72 -29.43 -2.83
N ILE A 891 -3.68 -29.12 -2.05
CA ILE A 891 -3.74 -29.17 -0.58
C ILE A 891 -3.15 -27.90 0.03
N CYS A 892 -4.01 -27.07 0.62
CA CYS A 892 -3.65 -25.97 1.49
C CYS A 892 -2.38 -26.25 2.34
N GLY A 893 -1.40 -25.37 2.26
CA GLY A 893 -0.07 -25.49 2.85
C GLY A 893 0.96 -26.21 1.97
N ASP A 894 0.81 -26.19 0.63
CA ASP A 894 1.76 -26.81 -0.31
C ASP A 894 2.63 -25.82 -1.11
N GLY A 895 2.34 -24.52 -1.04
CA GLY A 895 3.14 -23.42 -1.57
C GLY A 895 2.52 -22.72 -2.77
N TYR A 896 1.32 -23.12 -3.20
CA TYR A 896 0.67 -22.59 -4.40
C TYR A 896 -0.80 -22.21 -4.14
N THR A 897 -1.22 -21.05 -4.65
CA THR A 897 -2.60 -20.57 -4.50
C THR A 897 -3.51 -21.13 -5.59
N HIS A 898 -4.35 -22.11 -5.26
CA HIS A 898 -5.17 -22.80 -6.26
C HIS A 898 -6.47 -22.04 -6.58
N THR A 899 -6.58 -21.60 -7.84
CA THR A 899 -7.61 -20.67 -8.34
C THR A 899 -9.02 -21.21 -8.14
N GLY A 900 -9.74 -20.64 -7.16
CA GLY A 900 -11.12 -21.01 -6.85
C GLY A 900 -11.27 -22.23 -5.94
N VAL A 901 -10.16 -22.75 -5.40
CA VAL A 901 -10.14 -23.71 -4.28
C VAL A 901 -9.95 -22.94 -2.96
N GLU A 902 -8.99 -22.01 -2.91
CA GLU A 902 -8.63 -21.27 -1.70
C GLU A 902 -8.25 -19.79 -1.96
N ALA A 903 -7.90 -19.04 -0.90
CA ALA A 903 -7.67 -17.60 -0.97
C ALA A 903 -6.21 -17.17 -0.73
N CYS A 904 -5.41 -18.01 -0.06
CA CYS A 904 -3.97 -17.85 0.16
C CYS A 904 -3.32 -19.24 0.29
N ASP A 905 -2.00 -19.31 0.16
CA ASP A 905 -1.17 -20.45 0.57
C ASP A 905 0.25 -19.88 0.78
N ASP A 906 0.93 -20.25 1.87
CA ASP A 906 2.30 -19.83 2.18
C ASP A 906 3.27 -21.02 2.42
N GLY A 907 2.89 -22.21 1.94
CA GLY A 907 3.75 -23.40 1.86
C GLY A 907 4.01 -24.10 3.19
N ASN A 908 3.19 -23.84 4.21
CA ASN A 908 3.41 -24.37 5.54
C ASN A 908 2.09 -24.70 6.28
N LYS A 909 2.15 -25.03 7.57
CA LYS A 909 0.99 -25.44 8.39
C LYS A 909 0.96 -24.80 9.77
N VAL A 910 1.42 -23.56 9.85
CA VAL A 910 1.18 -22.65 10.96
C VAL A 910 -0.16 -21.96 10.71
N ASP A 911 -0.91 -21.68 11.78
CA ASP A 911 -2.19 -20.94 11.69
C ASP A 911 -1.98 -19.41 11.88
N THR A 912 -0.77 -19.02 12.26
CA THR A 912 -0.40 -17.70 12.77
C THR A 912 0.66 -17.01 11.90
N ASP A 913 0.52 -17.04 10.57
CA ASP A 913 1.40 -16.33 9.64
C ASP A 913 0.68 -15.70 8.43
N SER A 914 1.00 -16.03 7.18
CA SER A 914 0.43 -15.30 6.02
C SER A 914 -0.86 -15.95 5.50
N CYS A 915 -1.11 -17.19 5.90
CA CYS A 915 -2.31 -17.94 5.60
C CYS A 915 -2.71 -18.85 6.79
N THR A 916 -4.00 -19.11 6.99
CA THR A 916 -4.46 -20.07 8.02
C THR A 916 -4.40 -21.51 7.49
N ASN A 917 -4.42 -22.53 8.36
CA ASN A 917 -4.44 -23.95 7.96
C ASN A 917 -5.70 -24.38 7.18
N ASN A 918 -6.69 -23.50 7.03
CA ASN A 918 -7.88 -23.68 6.19
C ASN A 918 -7.80 -22.93 4.85
N CYS A 919 -6.65 -22.30 4.56
CA CYS A 919 -6.34 -21.44 3.42
C CYS A 919 -7.35 -20.30 3.16
N THR A 920 -7.95 -19.85 4.26
CA THR A 920 -8.55 -18.53 4.43
C THR A 920 -7.49 -17.51 4.82
N ILE A 921 -7.60 -16.29 4.27
CA ILE A 921 -6.76 -15.16 4.65
C ILE A 921 -6.99 -14.89 6.16
N PRO A 922 -5.93 -14.84 7.00
CA PRO A 922 -6.08 -14.60 8.42
C PRO A 922 -6.69 -13.22 8.68
N GLY A 923 -7.51 -13.11 9.73
CA GLY A 923 -8.00 -11.81 10.13
C GLY A 923 -8.95 -11.86 11.32
N CYS A 924 -8.70 -10.93 12.24
CA CYS A 924 -9.45 -10.70 13.46
C CYS A 924 -10.92 -11.15 13.46
N GLY A 925 -11.25 -11.97 14.44
CA GLY A 925 -12.52 -12.65 14.61
C GLY A 925 -12.58 -14.05 13.99
N ASP A 926 -11.44 -14.66 13.66
CA ASP A 926 -11.37 -16.03 13.10
C ASP A 926 -11.10 -17.13 14.14
N GLY A 927 -10.69 -16.75 15.34
CA GLY A 927 -10.39 -17.62 16.48
C GLY A 927 -8.90 -17.91 16.67
N VAL A 928 -8.02 -17.28 15.89
CA VAL A 928 -6.58 -17.52 15.88
C VAL A 928 -5.80 -16.21 15.99
N GLN A 929 -5.29 -15.93 17.19
CA GLN A 929 -4.45 -14.74 17.45
C GLN A 929 -3.19 -14.71 16.55
N GLN A 930 -3.14 -13.75 15.64
CA GLN A 930 -2.06 -13.53 14.66
C GLN A 930 -0.87 -12.73 15.22
N PRO A 931 0.31 -12.76 14.57
CA PRO A 931 1.49 -12.00 15.01
C PRO A 931 1.34 -10.47 14.88
N GLY A 932 0.78 -9.85 15.91
CA GLY A 932 0.48 -8.41 15.97
C GLY A 932 -0.84 -8.13 16.68
N GLU A 933 -1.71 -9.13 16.75
CA GLU A 933 -2.97 -9.11 17.50
C GLU A 933 -2.71 -9.33 18.99
N GLN A 934 -3.49 -8.65 19.84
CA GLN A 934 -3.38 -8.77 21.29
C GLN A 934 -4.36 -9.78 21.89
N CYS A 935 -5.39 -10.14 21.13
CA CYS A 935 -6.42 -11.14 21.39
C CYS A 935 -7.05 -11.56 20.05
N ASP A 936 -7.69 -12.71 20.01
CA ASP A 936 -8.77 -13.07 19.08
C ASP A 936 -9.67 -14.08 19.82
N ASP A 937 -10.99 -13.95 19.72
CA ASP A 937 -11.97 -14.85 20.35
C ASP A 937 -13.01 -15.45 19.37
N GLY A 938 -12.76 -15.34 18.07
CA GLY A 938 -13.56 -15.97 17.01
C GLY A 938 -14.85 -15.24 16.67
N ASN A 939 -14.92 -13.93 16.94
CA ASN A 939 -16.12 -13.14 16.73
C ASN A 939 -15.80 -11.65 16.40
N MET A 940 -16.84 -10.85 16.14
CA MET A 940 -16.73 -9.46 15.62
C MET A 940 -17.56 -8.46 16.43
N ASP A 941 -17.82 -8.76 17.70
CA ASP A 941 -18.62 -7.95 18.63
C ASP A 941 -17.70 -7.17 19.58
N ASN A 942 -17.59 -5.85 19.38
CA ASN A 942 -16.72 -4.99 20.21
C ASN A 942 -17.18 -4.86 21.68
N THR A 943 -18.22 -5.58 22.12
CA THR A 943 -18.77 -5.48 23.47
C THR A 943 -18.32 -6.57 24.44
N ASP A 944 -17.31 -7.40 24.13
CA ASP A 944 -16.85 -8.47 25.03
C ASP A 944 -15.47 -8.26 25.68
N ALA A 945 -14.40 -8.84 25.14
CA ALA A 945 -13.02 -8.72 25.59
C ALA A 945 -12.05 -8.43 24.44
N CYS A 946 -12.43 -8.67 23.18
CA CYS A 946 -11.61 -8.37 22.02
C CYS A 946 -12.36 -7.45 21.05
N LEU A 947 -11.76 -6.31 20.71
CA LEU A 947 -12.32 -5.46 19.66
C LEU A 947 -12.14 -6.15 18.29
N ASN A 948 -12.98 -5.84 17.31
CA ASN A 948 -12.81 -6.24 15.90
C ASN A 948 -11.59 -5.63 15.17
N THR A 949 -10.67 -5.04 15.93
CA THR A 949 -9.31 -4.61 15.55
C THR A 949 -8.22 -5.48 16.20
N CYS A 950 -8.63 -6.51 16.94
CA CYS A 950 -7.83 -7.45 17.72
C CYS A 950 -6.87 -6.80 18.72
N LEU A 951 -7.41 -5.77 19.37
CA LEU A 951 -6.90 -5.14 20.57
C LEU A 951 -7.76 -5.57 21.76
N ASN A 952 -7.15 -5.76 22.93
CA ASN A 952 -7.90 -6.05 24.15
C ASN A 952 -8.81 -4.86 24.47
N ALA A 953 -10.12 -5.11 24.60
CA ALA A 953 -11.08 -4.06 24.89
C ALA A 953 -10.84 -3.46 26.29
N SER A 954 -10.83 -2.14 26.41
CA SER A 954 -10.43 -1.41 27.61
C SER A 954 -11.06 -0.03 27.67
N CYS A 955 -11.64 0.30 28.83
CA CYS A 955 -12.17 1.62 29.16
C CYS A 955 -11.38 2.80 28.54
N GLY A 956 -12.08 3.58 27.72
CA GLY A 956 -11.55 4.66 26.89
C GLY A 956 -11.33 4.27 25.42
N ASP A 957 -11.85 3.14 24.94
CA ASP A 957 -11.68 2.69 23.54
C ASP A 957 -12.88 2.99 22.61
N GLY A 958 -14.00 3.42 23.18
CA GLY A 958 -15.23 3.78 22.48
C GLY A 958 -16.32 2.70 22.48
N PHE A 959 -16.11 1.54 23.12
CA PHE A 959 -17.03 0.41 23.09
C PHE A 959 -17.35 -0.14 24.49
N VAL A 960 -18.57 0.11 24.97
CA VAL A 960 -19.02 -0.37 26.30
C VAL A 960 -19.05 -1.91 26.36
N ARG A 961 -18.16 -2.50 27.16
CA ARG A 961 -18.07 -3.96 27.33
C ARG A 961 -19.20 -4.49 28.21
N ALA A 962 -20.03 -5.35 27.63
CA ALA A 962 -21.30 -5.83 28.14
C ALA A 962 -21.19 -6.55 29.50
N GLY A 963 -21.48 -5.81 30.57
CA GLY A 963 -21.45 -6.33 31.95
C GLY A 963 -20.08 -6.30 32.62
N VAL A 964 -19.07 -5.68 31.97
CA VAL A 964 -17.80 -5.29 32.60
C VAL A 964 -17.87 -3.84 33.05
N GLU A 965 -18.40 -2.94 32.20
CA GLU A 965 -18.57 -1.52 32.49
C GLU A 965 -19.93 -0.97 32.03
N ILE A 966 -20.20 0.31 32.34
CA ILE A 966 -21.54 0.92 32.18
C ILE A 966 -21.58 2.12 31.22
N CYS A 967 -20.42 2.69 30.89
CA CYS A 967 -20.22 3.72 29.88
C CYS A 967 -18.82 3.56 29.27
N ASP A 968 -18.60 4.19 28.12
CA ASP A 968 -17.30 4.43 27.49
C ASP A 968 -17.56 5.56 26.47
N ASP A 969 -16.70 6.58 26.43
CA ASP A 969 -16.79 7.71 25.48
C ASP A 969 -15.56 7.87 24.57
N GLY A 970 -14.68 6.86 24.55
CA GLY A 970 -13.52 6.78 23.65
C GLY A 970 -12.35 7.68 24.03
N ASN A 971 -12.24 8.07 25.30
CA ASN A 971 -11.16 8.92 25.78
C ASN A 971 -10.72 8.60 27.23
N ALA A 972 -9.84 9.41 27.81
CA ALA A 972 -9.19 9.14 29.10
C ALA A 972 -9.18 10.37 30.04
N ASP A 973 -10.18 11.24 29.91
CA ASP A 973 -10.51 12.26 30.90
C ASP A 973 -11.35 11.66 32.06
N ASN A 974 -11.64 12.43 33.10
CA ASN A 974 -12.56 12.04 34.18
C ASN A 974 -13.60 13.13 34.44
N THR A 975 -13.81 14.07 33.51
CA THR A 975 -14.64 15.26 33.72
C THR A 975 -15.76 15.45 32.68
N ASP A 976 -15.95 14.45 31.81
CA ASP A 976 -16.91 14.42 30.72
C ASP A 976 -17.93 13.26 30.83
N GLY A 977 -18.07 12.39 29.82
CA GLY A 977 -19.21 11.47 29.70
C GLY A 977 -19.09 10.20 30.54
N CYS A 978 -17.85 9.79 30.82
CA CYS A 978 -17.51 8.58 31.53
C CYS A 978 -16.14 8.74 32.21
N THR A 979 -15.98 8.23 33.44
CA THR A 979 -14.67 8.26 34.12
C THR A 979 -13.69 7.23 33.54
N THR A 980 -12.39 7.39 33.76
CA THR A 980 -11.36 6.38 33.40
C THR A 980 -11.46 5.04 34.15
N ALA A 981 -12.45 4.89 35.05
CA ALA A 981 -12.86 3.63 35.66
C ALA A 981 -14.15 3.04 35.03
N CYS A 982 -14.58 3.62 33.91
CA CYS A 982 -15.82 3.41 33.17
C CYS A 982 -17.08 3.31 34.03
N GLN A 983 -17.13 4.22 35.02
CA GLN A 983 -18.31 4.57 35.79
C GLN A 983 -18.87 5.89 35.28
N LEU A 984 -20.20 6.02 35.33
CA LEU A 984 -20.88 7.28 35.06
C LEU A 984 -20.53 8.33 36.13
N PRO A 985 -20.48 9.63 35.76
CA PRO A 985 -20.38 10.76 36.69
C PRO A 985 -21.29 10.64 37.91
N ALA A 986 -20.74 10.85 39.12
CA ALA A 986 -21.50 10.65 40.36
C ALA A 986 -20.99 11.48 41.55
N CYS A 987 -21.58 12.67 41.74
CA CYS A 987 -21.50 13.54 42.91
C CYS A 987 -20.95 12.89 44.21
N GLY A 988 -19.76 13.33 44.59
CA GLY A 988 -18.89 12.78 45.63
C GLY A 988 -17.78 11.88 45.11
N ASP A 989 -17.47 11.89 43.80
CA ASP A 989 -16.42 11.05 43.18
C ASP A 989 -15.05 11.74 43.07
N GLY A 990 -15.00 13.06 43.23
CA GLY A 990 -13.79 13.89 43.19
C GLY A 990 -13.59 14.65 41.87
N PHE A 991 -14.50 14.55 40.92
CA PHE A 991 -14.43 15.22 39.61
C PHE A 991 -15.65 16.11 39.35
N VAL A 992 -15.42 17.33 38.85
CA VAL A 992 -16.52 18.29 38.61
C VAL A 992 -16.96 18.21 37.16
N HIS A 993 -18.09 17.55 36.90
CA HIS A 993 -18.58 17.30 35.54
C HIS A 993 -19.27 18.53 34.93
N ALA A 994 -18.74 19.00 33.81
CA ALA A 994 -18.94 20.36 33.29
C ALA A 994 -20.31 20.61 32.62
N GLY A 995 -21.38 20.59 33.39
CA GLY A 995 -22.75 20.89 32.95
C GLY A 995 -23.82 20.30 33.86
N ASP A 996 -23.49 19.20 34.53
CA ASP A 996 -24.37 18.49 35.47
C ASP A 996 -24.14 18.96 36.93
N GLU A 997 -22.89 19.28 37.28
CA GLU A 997 -22.45 19.55 38.65
C GLU A 997 -21.85 20.97 38.80
N GLU A 998 -22.04 21.61 39.97
CA GLU A 998 -21.48 22.96 40.25
C GLU A 998 -20.27 22.94 41.19
N CYS A 999 -20.04 21.80 41.85
CA CYS A 999 -18.90 21.47 42.70
C CYS A 999 -18.88 19.94 42.86
N ASP A 1000 -17.73 19.42 43.29
CA ASP A 1000 -17.53 18.09 43.85
C ASP A 1000 -16.32 18.21 44.79
N ASP A 1001 -16.40 17.64 45.99
CA ASP A 1001 -15.32 17.66 47.00
C ASP A 1001 -14.83 16.26 47.40
N GLY A 1002 -15.19 15.24 46.61
CA GLY A 1002 -14.80 13.84 46.80
C GLY A 1002 -15.54 13.13 47.93
N ASN A 1003 -16.69 13.68 48.38
CA ASN A 1003 -17.50 13.05 49.42
C ASN A 1003 -19.00 13.40 49.32
N THR A 1004 -19.83 12.78 50.17
CA THR A 1004 -21.30 12.89 50.13
C THR A 1004 -21.86 13.49 51.43
N SER A 1005 -21.24 14.56 51.90
CA SER A 1005 -21.68 15.34 53.05
C SER A 1005 -22.56 16.53 52.60
N ASN A 1006 -23.17 17.22 53.56
CA ASN A 1006 -23.92 18.47 53.39
C ASN A 1006 -23.41 19.54 54.36
N THR A 1007 -22.15 19.48 54.80
CA THR A 1007 -21.62 20.30 55.92
C THR A 1007 -20.26 20.91 55.62
N ASP A 1008 -19.93 20.97 54.35
CA ASP A 1008 -18.65 21.27 53.71
C ASP A 1008 -18.96 21.96 52.38
N ASP A 1009 -17.96 22.16 51.52
CA ASP A 1009 -18.04 23.14 50.44
C ASP A 1009 -19.07 22.76 49.34
N CYS A 1010 -19.38 21.47 49.21
CA CYS A 1010 -20.42 20.95 48.33
C CYS A 1010 -21.51 20.19 49.11
N VAL A 1011 -22.79 20.32 48.71
CA VAL A 1011 -23.88 19.46 49.21
C VAL A 1011 -24.16 18.29 48.26
N THR A 1012 -24.72 17.18 48.77
CA THR A 1012 -25.11 15.93 48.05
C THR A 1012 -25.97 16.05 46.77
N GLY A 1013 -26.35 17.26 46.35
CA GLY A 1013 -26.93 17.55 45.03
C GLY A 1013 -25.95 18.20 44.05
N CYS A 1014 -24.65 18.18 44.36
CA CYS A 1014 -23.54 18.86 43.70
C CYS A 1014 -23.82 20.33 43.36
N LYS A 1015 -24.11 21.05 44.45
CA LYS A 1015 -24.30 22.51 44.52
C LYS A 1015 -23.47 23.06 45.68
N ASN A 1016 -22.93 24.26 45.50
CA ASN A 1016 -22.15 24.93 46.54
C ASN A 1016 -23.02 25.21 47.77
N ALA A 1017 -22.54 24.87 48.96
CA ALA A 1017 -23.22 25.13 50.24
C ALA A 1017 -23.37 26.64 50.50
N LYS A 1018 -24.45 27.04 51.18
CA LYS A 1018 -24.73 28.46 51.47
C LYS A 1018 -25.78 28.66 52.57
N CYS A 1019 -25.62 29.76 53.30
CA CYS A 1019 -26.64 30.29 54.20
C CYS A 1019 -28.05 30.34 53.56
N GLY A 1020 -28.99 29.65 54.19
CA GLY A 1020 -30.37 29.46 53.79
C GLY A 1020 -30.66 28.19 52.98
N ASP A 1021 -29.80 27.16 53.02
CA ASP A 1021 -30.01 25.91 52.27
C ASP A 1021 -30.53 24.71 53.10
N SER A 1022 -30.78 24.92 54.39
CA SER A 1022 -31.21 23.93 55.40
C SER A 1022 -30.09 23.05 55.99
N HIS A 1023 -28.82 23.32 55.66
CA HIS A 1023 -27.66 22.63 56.24
C HIS A 1023 -26.60 23.62 56.73
N VAL A 1024 -25.82 23.23 57.74
CA VAL A 1024 -24.81 24.10 58.35
C VAL A 1024 -23.44 23.82 57.74
N TRP A 1025 -22.92 24.77 56.96
CA TRP A 1025 -21.57 24.72 56.40
C TRP A 1025 -20.51 24.86 57.51
N ALA A 1026 -19.91 23.74 57.91
CA ALA A 1026 -19.14 23.62 59.14
C ALA A 1026 -17.85 24.45 59.10
N GLY A 1027 -17.72 25.35 60.07
CA GLY A 1027 -16.56 26.26 60.19
C GLY A 1027 -16.73 27.59 59.45
N HIS A 1028 -17.72 27.70 58.55
CA HIS A 1028 -18.10 28.95 57.89
C HIS A 1028 -19.35 29.58 58.52
N GLU A 1029 -20.32 28.76 58.90
CA GLU A 1029 -21.65 29.18 59.38
C GLU A 1029 -21.97 28.61 60.78
N GLY A 1030 -22.73 29.36 61.57
CA GLY A 1030 -23.03 29.04 62.99
C GLY A 1030 -24.43 28.48 63.23
N CYS A 1031 -25.36 28.72 62.31
CA CYS A 1031 -26.67 28.11 62.21
C CYS A 1031 -27.15 28.22 60.75
N ASP A 1032 -28.17 27.43 60.40
CA ASP A 1032 -28.97 27.56 59.18
C ASP A 1032 -30.40 27.14 59.54
N ASP A 1033 -31.42 27.85 59.05
CA ASP A 1033 -32.84 27.55 59.27
C ASP A 1033 -33.65 27.38 57.97
N GLY A 1034 -32.96 27.18 56.84
CA GLY A 1034 -33.54 27.00 55.52
C GLY A 1034 -34.04 28.27 54.85
N ASN A 1035 -33.72 29.46 55.39
CA ASN A 1035 -34.10 30.73 54.78
C ASN A 1035 -33.11 31.88 55.06
N THR A 1036 -33.50 33.14 54.79
CA THR A 1036 -32.62 34.32 54.88
C THR A 1036 -33.30 35.52 55.55
N VAL A 1037 -34.24 35.27 56.46
CA VAL A 1037 -34.93 36.29 57.25
C VAL A 1037 -34.17 36.55 58.56
N ASP A 1038 -34.10 37.81 58.98
CA ASP A 1038 -33.49 38.20 60.25
C ASP A 1038 -34.52 38.19 61.38
N ASN A 1039 -34.86 37.02 61.95
CA ASN A 1039 -35.26 36.82 63.38
C ASN A 1039 -35.89 35.44 63.73
N ASP A 1040 -36.06 34.51 62.80
CA ASP A 1040 -36.87 33.28 63.00
C ASP A 1040 -36.10 32.02 63.45
N GLY A 1041 -34.77 32.04 63.42
CA GLY A 1041 -33.92 31.03 64.07
C GLY A 1041 -32.44 31.34 63.99
N CYS A 1042 -32.02 31.80 62.81
CA CYS A 1042 -30.71 32.34 62.48
C CYS A 1042 -30.86 33.80 61.99
N ASN A 1043 -29.78 34.41 61.51
CA ASN A 1043 -29.84 35.69 60.78
C ASN A 1043 -29.25 35.53 59.37
N ASN A 1044 -29.39 36.55 58.51
CA ASN A 1044 -28.94 36.50 57.11
C ASN A 1044 -27.41 36.41 56.91
N GLN A 1045 -26.63 36.38 58.00
CA GLN A 1045 -25.19 36.09 58.02
C GLN A 1045 -24.86 34.74 58.65
N CYS A 1046 -25.87 33.87 58.76
CA CYS A 1046 -25.85 32.56 59.39
C CYS A 1046 -25.19 32.51 60.78
N LYS A 1047 -25.63 33.43 61.66
CA LYS A 1047 -25.24 33.52 63.08
C LYS A 1047 -26.46 33.56 64.00
N VAL A 1048 -26.28 33.03 65.21
CA VAL A 1048 -27.27 33.10 66.29
C VAL A 1048 -27.29 34.54 66.85
N PRO A 1049 -28.46 35.21 66.93
CA PRO A 1049 -28.59 36.55 67.55
C PRO A 1049 -28.27 36.54 69.05
N GLY A 1050 -27.96 37.70 69.65
CA GLY A 1050 -27.80 37.75 71.10
C GLY A 1050 -27.47 39.12 71.69
N CYS A 1051 -28.15 39.41 72.80
CA CYS A 1051 -28.02 40.55 73.70
C CYS A 1051 -26.76 41.42 73.59
N GLY A 1052 -27.00 42.71 73.36
CA GLY A 1052 -26.01 43.77 73.11
C GLY A 1052 -25.80 44.05 71.62
N ASP A 1053 -26.60 43.47 70.72
CA ASP A 1053 -26.44 43.60 69.26
C ASP A 1053 -27.29 44.71 68.60
N GLY A 1054 -28.22 45.30 69.35
CA GLY A 1054 -29.10 46.39 68.91
C GLY A 1054 -30.47 45.95 68.41
N VAL A 1055 -30.79 44.64 68.46
CA VAL A 1055 -32.02 44.07 67.90
C VAL A 1055 -32.78 43.23 68.95
N GLN A 1056 -33.58 43.90 69.78
CA GLN A 1056 -34.36 43.25 70.85
C GLN A 1056 -35.14 42.01 70.37
N GLY A 1057 -34.64 40.83 70.75
CA GLY A 1057 -35.17 39.53 70.38
C GLY A 1057 -36.37 39.07 71.23
N PRO A 1058 -37.03 37.95 70.87
CA PRO A 1058 -38.27 37.50 71.52
C PRO A 1058 -38.17 37.17 73.02
N ASN A 1059 -36.96 36.97 73.55
CA ASN A 1059 -36.68 36.61 74.94
C ASN A 1059 -36.11 37.79 75.77
N GLU A 1060 -35.92 38.96 75.16
CA GLU A 1060 -35.15 40.07 75.73
C GLU A 1060 -36.10 41.18 76.22
N GLN A 1061 -35.85 41.71 77.42
CA GLN A 1061 -36.74 42.74 78.01
C GLN A 1061 -36.40 44.16 77.55
N CYS A 1062 -35.16 44.34 77.13
CA CYS A 1062 -34.54 45.51 76.49
C CYS A 1062 -33.33 45.00 75.69
N ASP A 1063 -32.92 45.78 74.69
CA ASP A 1063 -31.58 45.77 74.09
C ASP A 1063 -31.32 47.23 73.63
N ASP A 1064 -30.10 47.73 73.83
CA ASP A 1064 -29.66 49.07 73.41
C ASP A 1064 -28.31 49.07 72.68
N GLY A 1065 -27.89 47.91 72.15
CA GLY A 1065 -26.70 47.75 71.31
C GLY A 1065 -25.37 47.91 72.05
N ASN A 1066 -25.36 47.64 73.36
CA ASN A 1066 -24.22 47.89 74.23
C ASN A 1066 -24.11 46.84 75.37
N SER A 1067 -23.18 47.02 76.31
CA SER A 1067 -22.93 46.05 77.40
C SER A 1067 -22.61 46.70 78.76
N ASP A 1068 -22.94 47.99 78.93
CA ASP A 1068 -22.74 48.77 80.14
C ASP A 1068 -23.93 48.62 81.11
N ASN A 1069 -23.75 47.79 82.12
CA ASN A 1069 -24.77 47.53 83.15
C ASN A 1069 -25.14 48.74 84.03
N THR A 1070 -24.61 49.95 83.77
CA THR A 1070 -24.95 51.17 84.52
C THR A 1070 -26.01 52.05 83.85
N ASP A 1071 -26.53 51.66 82.68
CA ASP A 1071 -27.63 52.34 81.98
C ASP A 1071 -29.00 51.64 82.14
N GLY A 1072 -29.88 51.72 81.13
CA GLY A 1072 -31.24 51.18 81.19
C GLY A 1072 -31.34 49.66 80.97
N CYS A 1073 -30.30 49.00 80.45
CA CYS A 1073 -30.31 47.56 80.20
C CYS A 1073 -29.02 46.89 80.69
N LEU A 1074 -29.17 45.84 81.50
CA LEU A 1074 -28.06 44.95 81.82
C LEU A 1074 -27.70 44.12 80.58
N ASN A 1075 -26.43 43.77 80.42
CA ASN A 1075 -25.89 42.89 79.36
C ASN A 1075 -26.38 41.42 79.42
N THR A 1076 -27.43 41.15 80.20
CA THR A 1076 -28.25 39.93 80.17
C THR A 1076 -29.67 40.20 79.63
N CYS A 1077 -29.88 41.37 79.01
CA CYS A 1077 -31.13 41.87 78.42
C CYS A 1077 -32.32 41.89 79.40
N VAL A 1078 -32.02 42.34 80.62
CA VAL A 1078 -32.94 42.61 81.72
C VAL A 1078 -32.77 44.08 82.11
N LYS A 1079 -33.86 44.76 82.46
CA LYS A 1079 -33.82 46.18 82.83
C LYS A 1079 -33.20 46.35 84.22
N ALA A 1080 -32.30 47.33 84.35
CA ALA A 1080 -31.66 47.66 85.62
C ALA A 1080 -32.69 48.09 86.68
N SER A 1081 -32.43 47.76 87.95
CA SER A 1081 -33.30 48.10 89.08
C SER A 1081 -32.62 47.94 90.44
N CYS A 1082 -32.74 48.97 91.28
CA CYS A 1082 -32.31 49.02 92.67
C CYS A 1082 -32.28 47.66 93.41
N GLY A 1083 -31.07 47.27 93.82
CA GLY A 1083 -30.73 46.02 94.48
C GLY A 1083 -30.12 44.95 93.56
N ASP A 1084 -29.76 45.28 92.32
CA ASP A 1084 -29.19 44.33 91.34
C ASP A 1084 -27.65 44.26 91.33
N GLY A 1085 -26.96 45.19 91.98
CA GLY A 1085 -25.50 45.28 92.05
C GLY A 1085 -24.88 46.39 91.19
N TYR A 1086 -25.67 47.12 90.39
CA TYR A 1086 -25.19 48.17 89.48
C TYR A 1086 -25.93 49.48 89.73
N VAL A 1087 -25.19 50.59 89.91
CA VAL A 1087 -25.80 51.91 90.17
C VAL A 1087 -26.32 52.50 88.86
N TRP A 1088 -27.65 52.49 88.66
CA TRP A 1088 -28.26 53.06 87.46
C TRP A 1088 -28.06 54.59 87.39
N ALA A 1089 -27.22 55.01 86.45
CA ALA A 1089 -26.66 56.35 86.41
C ALA A 1089 -27.74 57.45 86.24
N GLY A 1090 -27.90 58.27 87.29
CA GLY A 1090 -28.82 59.41 87.30
C GLY A 1090 -30.25 59.10 87.76
N HIS A 1091 -30.56 57.83 88.04
CA HIS A 1091 -31.83 57.41 88.66
C HIS A 1091 -31.63 56.96 90.11
N GLU A 1092 -30.50 56.32 90.40
CA GLU A 1092 -30.15 55.77 91.71
C GLU A 1092 -28.84 56.41 92.23
N GLN A 1093 -28.66 56.45 93.56
CA GLN A 1093 -27.51 57.15 94.19
C GLN A 1093 -26.46 56.20 94.75
N CYS A 1094 -26.87 54.99 95.17
CA CYS A 1094 -26.00 53.87 95.45
C CYS A 1094 -26.79 52.56 95.38
N ASP A 1095 -26.08 51.45 95.19
CA ASP A 1095 -26.63 50.09 95.22
C ASP A 1095 -25.70 49.21 96.07
N ASP A 1096 -26.28 48.35 96.94
CA ASP A 1096 -25.54 47.39 97.78
C ASP A 1096 -26.00 45.93 97.54
N SER A 1097 -26.41 45.63 96.31
CA SER A 1097 -26.85 44.33 95.78
C SER A 1097 -28.06 43.72 96.52
N ASN A 1098 -28.84 44.57 97.20
CA ASN A 1098 -30.11 44.21 97.83
C ASN A 1098 -30.95 45.49 98.11
N VAL A 1099 -32.07 45.35 98.84
CA VAL A 1099 -33.03 46.45 99.11
C VAL A 1099 -33.33 46.64 100.61
N LYS A 1100 -32.29 46.58 101.45
CA LYS A 1100 -32.40 46.59 102.92
C LYS A 1100 -31.70 47.81 103.54
N SER A 1101 -32.50 48.70 104.10
CA SER A 1101 -32.01 49.85 104.88
C SER A 1101 -31.15 49.43 106.07
N GLY A 1102 -30.06 50.19 106.29
CA GLY A 1102 -29.08 50.02 107.36
C GLY A 1102 -27.77 49.31 106.96
N ASP A 1103 -27.63 48.86 105.72
CA ASP A 1103 -26.48 48.05 105.24
C ASP A 1103 -25.47 48.89 104.44
N GLY A 1104 -25.97 49.81 103.61
CA GLY A 1104 -25.20 50.78 102.83
C GLY A 1104 -26.11 51.73 102.05
N CYS A 1105 -27.16 51.19 101.44
CA CYS A 1105 -28.20 51.90 100.71
C CYS A 1105 -29.59 51.62 101.30
N ASP A 1106 -30.52 52.56 101.16
CA ASP A 1106 -31.92 52.33 101.55
C ASP A 1106 -32.69 51.55 100.45
N ALA A 1107 -33.90 51.09 100.77
CA ALA A 1107 -34.76 50.35 99.84
C ALA A 1107 -35.28 51.18 98.64
N LEU A 1108 -34.77 52.40 98.43
CA LEU A 1108 -35.01 53.29 97.29
C LEU A 1108 -33.67 53.75 96.65
N CYS A 1109 -32.57 53.04 96.95
CA CYS A 1109 -31.22 53.28 96.46
C CYS A 1109 -30.69 54.70 96.73
N GLN A 1110 -30.98 55.22 97.93
CA GLN A 1110 -30.42 56.45 98.49
C GLN A 1110 -29.41 56.15 99.60
N SER A 1111 -28.31 56.91 99.64
CA SER A 1111 -27.20 56.69 100.58
C SER A 1111 -27.55 57.09 102.01
N GLU A 1112 -27.49 56.15 102.95
CA GLU A 1112 -27.70 56.44 104.37
C GLU A 1112 -26.48 57.16 104.99
N SER A 1113 -26.68 58.04 105.98
CA SER A 1113 -25.59 58.88 106.53
C SER A 1113 -25.49 58.90 108.05
N SER A 1114 -24.29 58.59 108.56
CA SER A 1114 -23.83 58.87 109.93
C SER A 1114 -22.28 58.93 109.98
N PRO A 1115 -21.68 59.56 111.02
CA PRO A 1115 -20.45 60.34 110.79
C PRO A 1115 -19.14 59.78 111.36
N ASP A 1116 -18.06 60.42 110.88
CA ASP A 1116 -16.71 60.59 111.46
C ASP A 1116 -15.60 59.62 111.02
N GLY A 1117 -14.34 60.10 110.96
CA GLY A 1117 -13.18 59.18 111.10
C GLY A 1117 -12.04 59.09 110.07
N GLY A 1118 -11.75 60.08 109.23
CA GLY A 1118 -10.34 60.46 108.92
C GLY A 1118 -9.51 59.85 107.75
N THR A 1119 -8.91 60.78 106.97
CA THR A 1119 -7.61 60.73 106.24
C THR A 1119 -7.39 59.74 105.07
N GLY A 1120 -6.78 60.12 103.93
CA GLY A 1120 -6.42 61.45 103.42
C GLY A 1120 -5.23 61.48 102.42
N GLY A 1121 -5.41 62.08 101.23
CA GLY A 1121 -4.38 62.32 100.19
C GLY A 1121 -4.59 61.46 98.92
N LYS A 1122 -4.81 62.03 97.72
CA LYS A 1122 -3.89 62.72 96.77
C LYS A 1122 -2.81 61.79 96.18
N ALA A 1123 -2.53 61.76 94.86
CA ALA A 1123 -3.01 62.51 93.67
C ALA A 1123 -2.73 61.64 92.40
N GLY A 1124 -3.10 61.95 91.15
CA GLY A 1124 -3.87 63.05 90.53
C GLY A 1124 -3.36 63.37 89.11
N SER A 1125 -4.25 63.84 88.21
CA SER A 1125 -4.04 64.18 86.77
C SER A 1125 -3.58 63.04 85.83
N GLY A 1126 -4.02 62.96 84.55
CA GLY A 1126 -5.11 63.69 83.87
C GLY A 1126 -4.74 64.22 82.48
N GLY A 1127 -5.67 64.10 81.52
CA GLY A 1127 -5.59 64.71 80.18
C GLY A 1127 -4.73 63.96 79.16
N ASP A 1128 -4.82 64.25 77.85
CA ASP A 1128 -5.87 65.01 77.15
C ASP A 1128 -5.88 64.68 75.64
N SER A 1129 -6.94 65.11 74.96
CA SER A 1129 -7.15 65.46 73.54
C SER A 1129 -6.12 65.09 72.44
N GLY A 1130 -6.70 64.91 71.23
CA GLY A 1130 -6.17 65.62 70.06
C GLY A 1130 -5.58 64.78 68.95
N ALA A 1131 -6.36 64.52 67.90
CA ALA A 1131 -5.82 64.29 66.57
C ALA A 1131 -5.63 65.65 65.88
N GLU A 1132 -4.38 66.05 65.62
CA GLU A 1132 -4.10 67.18 64.72
C GLU A 1132 -2.80 66.96 63.92
N THR A 1133 -2.69 67.62 62.78
CA THR A 1133 -1.50 67.61 61.91
C THR A 1133 -0.83 68.98 61.93
N SER A 1134 0.51 69.05 61.99
CA SER A 1134 1.34 70.00 61.18
C SER A 1134 2.80 70.19 61.66
N THR A 1135 3.58 70.82 60.77
CA THR A 1135 4.84 71.58 60.97
C THR A 1135 6.22 70.88 60.85
N GLY A 1136 7.10 71.50 60.04
CA GLY A 1136 8.56 71.32 59.99
C GLY A 1136 9.12 70.18 59.13
N GLY A 1137 10.00 70.36 58.14
CA GLY A 1137 10.41 71.60 57.43
C GLY A 1137 11.84 71.56 56.82
N GLY A 1138 11.99 71.83 55.51
CA GLY A 1138 13.23 72.34 54.89
C GLY A 1138 14.00 71.45 53.87
N ALA A 1139 14.02 71.87 52.59
CA ALA A 1139 14.86 71.43 51.44
C ALA A 1139 14.83 69.92 51.03
N GLY A 1140 14.68 69.45 49.77
CA GLY A 1140 14.66 70.06 48.41
C GLY A 1140 15.92 69.65 47.62
N LYS A 1141 15.91 69.02 46.42
CA LYS A 1141 14.97 68.94 45.24
C LYS A 1141 14.97 67.47 44.68
N GLY A 1142 14.34 67.03 43.58
CA GLY A 1142 13.53 67.64 42.49
C GLY A 1142 14.31 67.96 41.18
N GLY A 1143 13.98 67.48 39.97
CA GLY A 1143 12.96 66.49 39.52
C GLY A 1143 12.80 66.43 37.96
N GLY A 1144 12.13 65.40 37.41
CA GLY A 1144 11.87 65.17 35.96
C GLY A 1144 12.88 64.22 35.26
N GLN A 1145 12.74 63.74 34.00
CA GLN A 1145 11.66 63.63 32.97
C GLN A 1145 12.24 62.85 31.73
N THR A 1146 11.57 62.17 30.76
CA THR A 1146 10.27 61.44 30.60
C THR A 1146 10.18 60.76 29.20
N GLY A 1147 9.79 59.47 29.08
CA GLY A 1147 9.05 58.91 27.91
C GLY A 1147 9.69 57.88 26.95
N GLY A 1148 8.83 57.03 26.34
CA GLY A 1148 8.78 56.85 24.86
C GLY A 1148 9.38 55.61 24.14
N ASN A 1149 8.48 54.76 23.61
CA ASN A 1149 8.55 54.03 22.32
C ASN A 1149 9.50 52.82 22.13
N GLY A 1150 9.14 51.91 21.22
CA GLY A 1150 9.82 50.60 21.00
C GLY A 1150 10.80 50.53 19.82
N GLY A 1151 11.28 49.33 19.48
CA GLY A 1151 12.16 49.07 18.34
C GLY A 1151 12.49 47.58 18.12
N SER A 1152 12.71 47.17 16.87
CA SER A 1152 12.98 45.78 16.47
C SER A 1152 14.14 45.66 15.47
N GLY A 1153 14.95 44.60 15.62
CA GLY A 1153 15.92 44.13 14.63
C GLY A 1153 17.21 44.97 14.45
N GLY A 1154 18.20 44.37 13.77
CA GLY A 1154 19.43 45.08 13.31
C GLY A 1154 20.73 44.29 13.53
N ALA A 1155 21.17 43.53 12.52
CA ALA A 1155 22.42 42.76 12.53
C ALA A 1155 23.71 43.61 12.50
N THR A 1156 24.88 43.01 12.76
CA THR A 1156 25.95 42.89 11.74
C THR A 1156 27.17 42.02 12.11
N ALA A 1157 27.51 41.11 11.18
CA ALA A 1157 28.85 40.74 10.65
C ALA A 1157 30.09 40.46 11.54
N GLY A 1158 30.62 39.23 11.40
CA GLY A 1158 32.03 38.94 11.08
C GLY A 1158 33.03 38.69 12.23
N SER A 1159 34.19 38.05 12.00
CA SER A 1159 34.65 37.26 10.82
C SER A 1159 36.03 36.59 11.05
N GLY A 1160 36.22 35.34 10.60
CA GLY A 1160 37.54 34.67 10.39
C GLY A 1160 38.23 34.09 11.64
N GLY A 1161 39.15 33.12 11.53
CA GLY A 1161 39.66 32.41 10.34
C GLY A 1161 40.85 31.46 10.66
N SER A 1162 41.43 30.81 9.63
CA SER A 1162 42.54 29.81 9.64
C SER A 1162 42.24 28.45 10.35
N GLU A 1163 42.51 27.24 9.82
CA GLU A 1163 43.62 26.66 9.00
C GLU A 1163 44.86 26.29 9.86
N GLU A 1164 45.58 25.16 9.71
CA GLU A 1164 45.47 23.98 8.82
C GLU A 1164 46.22 22.73 9.42
N ASP A 1165 46.43 21.64 8.64
CA ASP A 1165 47.21 20.41 8.92
C ASP A 1165 46.76 19.43 10.06
N GLY A 1166 47.04 18.11 10.02
CA GLY A 1166 47.59 17.26 8.94
C GLY A 1166 48.23 15.91 9.40
N GLY A 1167 47.93 14.79 8.70
CA GLY A 1167 48.89 13.69 8.45
C GLY A 1167 49.06 12.44 9.35
N VAL A 1168 48.44 11.31 8.94
CA VAL A 1168 48.92 9.89 8.83
C VAL A 1168 49.65 9.12 9.98
N ALA A 1169 49.30 7.81 10.08
CA ALA A 1169 50.14 6.60 10.32
C ALA A 1169 50.15 5.88 11.70
N GLY A 1170 50.06 4.53 11.66
CA GLY A 1170 50.29 3.61 12.79
C GLY A 1170 49.59 2.23 12.63
N GLU A 1171 50.34 1.12 12.48
CA GLU A 1171 49.83 -0.24 12.22
C GLU A 1171 49.99 -1.25 13.38
N ALA A 1172 49.33 -2.42 13.22
CA ALA A 1172 49.68 -3.77 13.72
C ALA A 1172 49.33 -4.20 15.17
N GLY A 1173 48.96 -5.48 15.36
CA GLY A 1173 48.74 -6.06 16.71
C GLY A 1173 47.91 -7.36 16.84
N SER A 1174 48.29 -8.44 16.15
CA SER A 1174 47.72 -9.80 16.20
C SER A 1174 47.35 -10.44 17.57
N SER A 1175 46.18 -11.12 17.64
CA SER A 1175 45.93 -12.52 18.13
C SER A 1175 46.37 -12.98 19.56
N PRO A 1176 46.02 -14.21 20.01
CA PRO A 1176 44.70 -14.88 20.12
C PRO A 1176 44.44 -15.43 21.56
N PHE A 1177 43.28 -16.04 21.86
CA PHE A 1177 43.15 -17.03 22.97
C PHE A 1177 41.90 -17.94 22.91
N THR A 1178 42.01 -19.18 23.41
CA THR A 1178 40.90 -20.15 23.65
C THR A 1178 41.08 -20.83 25.03
N PRO A 1179 39.98 -21.23 25.71
CA PRO A 1179 39.62 -22.67 25.85
C PRO A 1179 38.06 -22.89 25.90
N GLY A 1180 37.46 -24.08 26.03
CA GLY A 1180 37.93 -25.47 26.13
C GLY A 1180 36.76 -26.47 26.37
N SER A 1181 37.02 -27.78 26.24
CA SER A 1181 36.13 -28.96 26.38
C SER A 1181 35.43 -29.14 27.77
N GLY A 1182 34.39 -29.98 27.97
CA GLY A 1182 33.72 -30.98 27.09
C GLY A 1182 32.76 -31.94 27.86
N ASP A 1183 32.64 -33.19 27.40
CA ASP A 1183 32.05 -34.42 28.02
C ASP A 1183 30.51 -34.67 28.08
N SER A 1184 30.04 -35.41 27.06
CA SER A 1184 29.30 -36.69 27.10
C SER A 1184 28.24 -37.03 28.17
N GLY A 1185 27.11 -37.60 27.71
CA GLY A 1185 26.25 -38.49 28.51
C GLY A 1185 25.31 -39.33 27.63
N GLY A 1186 25.41 -40.66 27.68
CA GLY A 1186 24.57 -41.56 26.86
C GLY A 1186 24.31 -42.93 27.51
N CYS A 1187 23.14 -43.50 27.25
CA CYS A 1187 22.69 -44.83 27.66
C CYS A 1187 21.70 -45.40 26.63
N GLY A 1188 21.63 -46.72 26.48
CA GLY A 1188 20.66 -47.34 25.55
C GLY A 1188 20.55 -48.87 25.63
N CYS A 1189 19.55 -49.41 24.93
CA CYS A 1189 19.32 -50.81 24.58
C CYS A 1189 18.58 -50.83 23.22
N ARG A 1190 18.94 -51.64 22.22
CA ARG A 1190 18.71 -53.11 22.09
C ARG A 1190 17.20 -53.44 22.14
N THR A 1191 16.59 -54.14 21.17
CA THR A 1191 17.09 -54.94 20.01
C THR A 1191 15.94 -55.21 19.01
N ALA A 1192 16.26 -55.55 17.74
CA ALA A 1192 15.66 -56.62 16.88
C ALA A 1192 14.11 -56.78 16.75
N SER A 1193 13.52 -57.27 15.65
CA SER A 1193 13.96 -57.59 14.28
C SER A 1193 12.76 -58.13 13.46
N ASN A 1194 12.86 -58.09 12.13
CA ASN A 1194 12.25 -59.03 11.16
C ASN A 1194 10.71 -59.10 10.97
N SER A 1195 10.33 -58.92 9.70
CA SER A 1195 9.37 -59.73 8.91
C SER A 1195 7.93 -59.98 9.42
N GLY A 1196 6.97 -59.59 8.58
CA GLY A 1196 6.51 -60.58 7.60
C GLY A 1196 5.00 -60.85 7.45
N GLY A 1197 4.40 -60.20 6.43
CA GLY A 1197 3.47 -60.87 5.52
C GLY A 1197 1.98 -60.93 5.88
N ILE A 1198 1.20 -61.24 4.82
CA ILE A 1198 -0.21 -61.67 4.75
C ILE A 1198 -1.29 -60.84 5.49
N GLY A 1199 -2.44 -60.52 4.88
CA GLY A 1199 -2.86 -60.75 3.48
C GLY A 1199 -4.37 -60.91 3.35
N ALA A 1200 -5.00 -60.02 2.58
CA ALA A 1200 -6.32 -60.11 1.92
C ALA A 1200 -7.55 -60.60 2.70
N TRP A 1201 -8.66 -59.84 2.63
CA TRP A 1201 -9.93 -60.22 1.96
C TRP A 1201 -11.19 -59.52 2.53
N LEU A 1202 -12.19 -59.39 1.64
CA LEU A 1202 -13.64 -59.23 1.91
C LEU A 1202 -14.11 -57.90 2.58
N VAL A 1203 -15.21 -57.24 2.16
CA VAL A 1203 -16.01 -57.38 0.93
C VAL A 1203 -17.03 -56.22 0.77
N LEU A 1204 -17.45 -55.94 -0.48
CA LEU A 1204 -18.58 -55.06 -0.90
C LEU A 1204 -18.56 -53.58 -0.43
N GLY A 1205 -18.91 -52.59 -1.25
CA GLY A 1205 -19.29 -52.59 -2.67
C GLY A 1205 -20.56 -51.78 -2.97
N LEU A 1206 -20.61 -51.13 -4.14
CA LEU A 1206 -21.73 -50.42 -4.77
C LEU A 1206 -22.39 -49.23 -4.00
N ALA A 1207 -22.86 -48.17 -4.65
CA ALA A 1207 -22.62 -47.64 -6.00
C ALA A 1207 -23.24 -46.24 -6.16
N LEU A 1208 -22.72 -45.48 -7.13
CA LEU A 1208 -23.46 -44.55 -8.01
C LEU A 1208 -24.45 -43.52 -7.40
N ALA A 1209 -23.90 -42.32 -7.18
CA ALA A 1209 -24.09 -41.15 -8.06
C ALA A 1209 -25.40 -40.31 -8.07
N ALA A 1210 -25.16 -39.02 -8.39
CA ALA A 1210 -26.01 -38.05 -9.08
C ALA A 1210 -27.34 -37.60 -8.43
N GLY A 1211 -27.63 -36.31 -8.28
CA GLY A 1211 -27.01 -35.14 -8.89
C GLY A 1211 -28.03 -34.01 -9.09
N ALA A 1212 -27.58 -32.76 -9.00
CA ALA A 1212 -28.43 -31.58 -9.18
C ALA A 1212 -28.29 -30.97 -10.59
N ARG A 1213 -29.33 -31.09 -11.42
CA ARG A 1213 -29.44 -30.33 -12.68
C ARG A 1213 -29.98 -28.92 -12.37
N ARG A 1214 -29.50 -27.89 -13.09
CA ARG A 1214 -30.26 -27.25 -14.22
C ARG A 1214 -29.61 -25.99 -14.82
N LEU A 1215 -29.46 -26.03 -16.15
CA LEU A 1215 -29.64 -24.96 -17.15
C LEU A 1215 -29.48 -23.48 -16.71
N ARG A 1216 -28.46 -22.81 -17.26
CA ARG A 1216 -28.56 -21.38 -17.62
C ARG A 1216 -29.48 -21.20 -18.85
N ARG A 1217 -30.25 -20.12 -18.89
CA ARG A 1217 -30.90 -19.61 -20.12
C ARG A 1217 -29.89 -18.81 -20.95
N ARG A 1218 -30.03 -18.84 -22.27
CA ARG A 1218 -29.33 -17.95 -23.21
C ARG A 1218 -30.38 -17.14 -23.98
N VAL A 1219 -30.24 -15.82 -24.03
CA VAL A 1219 -31.03 -14.92 -24.88
C VAL A 1219 -30.06 -13.92 -25.50
N THR A 1220 -30.18 -13.67 -26.79
CA THR A 1220 -29.35 -12.74 -27.55
C THR A 1220 -30.23 -11.67 -28.18
N ARG A 1221 -30.02 -10.41 -27.79
CA ARG A 1221 -30.14 -9.23 -28.66
C ARG A 1221 -29.52 -8.01 -27.98
#